data_AF-A0A366K8V3-F1
#
_entry.id   AF-A0A366K8V3-F1
#
_cell.length_a   1.000
_cell.length_b   1.000
_cell.length_c   1.000
_cell.angle_alpha   90.00
_cell.angle_beta   90.00
_cell.angle_gamma   90.00
#
_symmetry.space_group_name_H-M   'P 1'
#
loop_
_entity.id
_entity.type
_entity.pdbx_description
1 polymer ?
#
loop_
_entity_poly.entity_id
_entity_poly.type
_entity_poly.pdbx_seq_one_letter_code
_entity_poly.pdbx_strand_id
1 'polypeptide(L)'
;MRRGLLSRKVAGLAVSAVMVLGLSLTAASTASATEVQLSPGDMPDTNTNASLTIKGNALVGHKFKAVRIGKYSMATIDDGKIRKISVTTDPAPGLVDAGKHALQDIGVPEDSSSYPGNPIGQVAANWSGAQGGNNSSGITSSQIRKFVLSLVQDPQFANAQAAVDEHSVNANSPDPKSLTISGLKQGLYVIVDTTPTGQGGRVSASVPMLVGTAVAPTANDPGYTEYADGGADIAPLGVITFKANVPLIEKKFVNMQNRSVAVGTKVNYQVTASVPLTSGFPDGGYVYKVTDVPSKGLSINPASVKVYTSPTESGSIAAATEITSHSELWNARAENSPETGNPVLVIRFPGIMNTSYFKYGQFIFITYSNTVNEQSQSGVLSNGVMLNYSNDFSNPSTPLDPMDPSKGPNEGTGSQGVTDPSGGSDGENPDTNLYFYGLSIVNRSKVDGRSRLMNGKFTVSQEGSDSPMKFKQRGKGNYIRAADQNCSVPEQCVTELVVSDGKAMQAHGARFLQGYGHVSTADFRSRTQVFNAEAADDLTDSGKINAQAGYLFVNGLAVGTYKITQVDAPTEPKDFPDRFLPSYKETISNDAPATADAPLFTVKDDVWDLVGTPKPNNSEGIVSPVSTDPVSLKLFSPLTTVYNVDSPTQLSMTGVAGLILAVLVALVCIVLALILYRTSRRGRSLPSGMTVL
;
A
#
# COMPACT_ATOMS: atom_id res chain seq x y z
N MET A 1 -11.58 -80.46 28.99
CA MET A 1 -12.79 -79.83 28.40
C MET A 1 -13.47 -78.94 29.44
N ARG A 2 -13.43 -77.62 29.26
CA ARG A 2 -14.53 -76.63 29.41
C ARG A 2 -13.92 -75.23 29.52
N ARG A 3 -14.09 -74.46 28.43
CA ARG A 3 -13.89 -73.01 28.35
C ARG A 3 -14.97 -72.33 29.20
N GLY A 4 -14.59 -71.26 29.92
CA GLY A 4 -15.53 -70.30 30.50
C GLY A 4 -15.14 -68.89 30.06
N LEU A 5 -15.74 -68.41 28.97
CA LEU A 5 -15.75 -67.01 28.58
C LEU A 5 -16.67 -66.25 29.54
N LEU A 6 -16.17 -65.16 30.13
CA LEU A 6 -16.98 -64.11 30.74
C LEU A 6 -16.79 -62.82 29.93
N SER A 7 -17.65 -62.61 28.94
CA SER A 7 -17.83 -61.33 28.28
C SER A 7 -18.72 -60.44 29.16
N ARG A 8 -18.14 -59.42 29.81
CA ARG A 8 -18.92 -58.34 30.42
C ARG A 8 -19.34 -57.36 29.32
N LYS A 9 -20.62 -57.35 28.97
CA LYS A 9 -21.25 -56.24 28.23
C LYS A 9 -21.55 -55.13 29.24
N VAL A 10 -20.83 -54.02 29.15
CA VAL A 10 -21.22 -52.76 29.80
C VAL A 10 -22.14 -52.05 28.80
N ALA A 11 -23.43 -52.00 29.11
CA ALA A 11 -24.37 -51.11 28.42
C ALA A 11 -24.21 -49.72 29.03
N GLY A 12 -23.52 -48.82 28.33
CA GLY A 12 -23.46 -47.40 28.70
C GLY A 12 -24.79 -46.74 28.36
N LEU A 13 -25.51 -46.26 29.38
CA LEU A 13 -26.67 -45.39 29.22
C LEU A 13 -26.19 -44.01 28.74
N ALA A 14 -26.40 -43.69 27.47
CA ALA A 14 -26.16 -42.35 26.96
C ALA A 14 -27.34 -41.44 27.38
N VAL A 15 -27.08 -40.48 28.28
CA VAL A 15 -28.08 -39.50 28.72
C VAL A 15 -28.18 -38.40 27.66
N SER A 16 -29.34 -38.26 27.02
CA SER A 16 -29.64 -37.19 26.06
C SER A 16 -30.03 -35.90 26.77
N ALA A 17 -29.36 -34.81 26.44
CA ALA A 17 -29.66 -33.48 26.96
C ALA A 17 -30.66 -32.78 26.03
N VAL A 18 -31.75 -32.21 26.58
CA VAL A 18 -32.75 -31.48 25.77
C VAL A 18 -32.35 -30.01 25.67
N MET A 19 -32.04 -29.54 24.45
CA MET A 19 -31.98 -28.11 24.16
C MET A 19 -33.41 -27.58 24.01
N VAL A 20 -33.83 -26.75 24.97
CA VAL A 20 -35.10 -26.02 24.92
C VAL A 20 -34.85 -24.65 24.30
N LEU A 21 -35.33 -24.46 23.08
CA LEU A 21 -35.36 -23.18 22.38
C LEU A 21 -36.77 -22.57 22.60
N GLY A 22 -36.93 -21.63 23.54
CA GLY A 22 -38.18 -20.88 23.75
C GLY A 22 -38.43 -20.28 25.15
N LEU A 23 -38.80 -19.00 25.20
CA LEU A 23 -39.56 -18.29 26.28
C LEU A 23 -40.47 -17.25 25.60
N SER A 24 -41.63 -16.81 26.08
CA SER A 24 -42.59 -17.29 27.10
C SER A 24 -43.91 -16.51 26.92
N LEU A 25 -45.05 -17.20 27.07
CA LEU A 25 -46.34 -16.74 27.65
C LEU A 25 -46.84 -15.29 27.39
N THR A 26 -47.74 -15.14 26.40
CA THR A 26 -48.98 -14.35 26.58
C THR A 26 -50.13 -15.03 25.86
N ALA A 27 -51.26 -15.16 26.57
CA ALA A 27 -52.42 -15.95 26.22
C ALA A 27 -53.16 -15.45 24.97
N ALA A 28 -53.32 -16.32 23.98
CA ALA A 28 -54.52 -16.40 23.15
C ALA A 28 -54.68 -17.86 22.73
N SER A 29 -55.68 -18.53 23.29
CA SER A 29 -56.03 -19.90 22.92
C SER A 29 -56.57 -19.93 21.48
N THR A 30 -55.72 -20.29 20.54
CA THR A 30 -56.12 -20.75 19.20
C THR A 30 -55.67 -22.20 19.06
N ALA A 31 -56.58 -23.04 18.57
CA ALA A 31 -56.52 -24.50 18.44
C ALA A 31 -55.10 -25.12 18.51
N SER A 32 -54.86 -26.02 19.47
CA SER A 32 -53.57 -26.71 19.60
C SER A 32 -53.27 -27.49 18.33
N ALA A 33 -52.28 -27.04 17.56
CA ALA A 33 -51.60 -27.92 16.64
C ALA A 33 -51.02 -29.10 17.45
N THR A 34 -51.16 -30.32 16.92
CA THR A 34 -50.66 -31.52 17.59
C THR A 34 -49.13 -31.46 17.62
N GLU A 35 -48.53 -31.30 18.80
CA GLU A 35 -47.08 -31.46 18.96
C GLU A 35 -46.67 -32.88 18.52
N VAL A 36 -45.75 -32.97 17.56
CA VAL A 36 -45.20 -34.24 17.08
C VAL A 36 -43.85 -34.47 17.73
N GLN A 37 -43.71 -35.55 18.50
CA GLN A 37 -42.43 -35.96 19.06
C GLN A 37 -41.74 -36.94 18.10
N LEU A 38 -40.59 -36.53 17.57
CA LEU A 38 -39.71 -37.38 16.78
C LEU A 38 -38.78 -38.15 17.71
N SER A 39 -38.82 -39.46 17.57
CA SER A 39 -38.03 -40.42 18.34
C SER A 39 -36.69 -40.73 17.63
N PRO A 40 -35.76 -41.46 18.26
CA PRO A 40 -34.55 -41.93 17.57
C PRO A 40 -34.81 -42.75 16.30
N GLY A 41 -35.98 -43.40 16.18
CA GLY A 41 -36.36 -44.19 15.00
C GLY A 41 -36.71 -43.32 13.79
N ASP A 42 -37.27 -42.14 14.03
CA ASP A 42 -37.60 -41.13 13.01
C ASP A 42 -36.36 -40.33 12.57
N MET A 43 -35.26 -40.51 13.31
CA MET A 43 -34.00 -39.80 13.18
C MET A 43 -32.82 -40.78 13.16
N PRO A 44 -32.82 -41.79 12.27
CA PRO A 44 -31.83 -42.85 12.33
C PRO A 44 -30.44 -42.30 12.02
N ASP A 45 -29.44 -42.73 12.78
CA ASP A 45 -28.05 -42.28 12.62
C ASP A 45 -27.44 -42.66 11.25
N THR A 46 -28.07 -43.60 10.56
CA THR A 46 -27.71 -44.04 9.20
C THR A 46 -28.23 -43.11 8.11
N ASN A 47 -29.10 -42.14 8.45
CA ASN A 47 -29.65 -41.20 7.49
C ASN A 47 -28.59 -40.18 7.08
N THR A 48 -28.18 -40.21 5.81
CA THR A 48 -27.19 -39.31 5.22
C THR A 48 -27.81 -38.24 4.31
N ASN A 49 -29.13 -37.99 4.42
CA ASN A 49 -29.82 -37.01 3.58
C ASN A 49 -29.65 -35.56 4.07
N ALA A 50 -28.94 -35.35 5.18
CA ALA A 50 -28.70 -34.00 5.67
C ALA A 50 -27.65 -33.27 4.82
N SER A 51 -27.75 -31.95 4.78
CA SER A 51 -26.76 -31.09 4.15
C SER A 51 -26.51 -29.83 4.98
N LEU A 52 -25.36 -29.22 4.72
CA LEU A 52 -24.96 -27.91 5.26
C LEU A 52 -24.62 -27.01 4.08
N THR A 53 -25.16 -25.80 4.07
CA THR A 53 -24.90 -24.79 3.05
C THR A 53 -24.20 -23.60 3.67
N ILE A 54 -22.99 -23.32 3.19
CA ILE A 54 -22.16 -22.20 3.60
C ILE A 54 -22.29 -21.13 2.51
N LYS A 55 -22.75 -19.93 2.86
CA LYS A 55 -22.95 -18.81 1.92
C LYS A 55 -22.01 -17.65 2.26
N GLY A 56 -21.34 -17.06 1.28
CA GLY A 56 -20.50 -15.89 1.52
C GLY A 56 -19.78 -15.38 0.27
N ASN A 57 -19.47 -14.09 0.26
CA ASN A 57 -18.81 -13.44 -0.89
C ASN A 57 -17.32 -13.80 -1.04
N ALA A 58 -16.71 -14.43 -0.03
CA ALA A 58 -15.28 -14.74 0.03
C ALA A 58 -14.99 -16.26 0.10
N LEU A 59 -15.89 -17.12 -0.40
CA LEU A 59 -15.71 -18.58 -0.27
C LEU A 59 -14.67 -19.19 -1.22
N VAL A 60 -14.41 -18.55 -2.36
CA VAL A 60 -13.43 -19.04 -3.34
C VAL A 60 -12.04 -19.10 -2.71
N GLY A 61 -11.39 -20.25 -2.82
CA GLY A 61 -10.06 -20.49 -2.27
C GLY A 61 -10.06 -21.03 -0.84
N HIS A 62 -11.23 -21.08 -0.18
CA HIS A 62 -11.34 -21.70 1.14
C HIS A 62 -11.62 -23.20 1.07
N LYS A 63 -11.12 -23.89 2.10
CA LYS A 63 -11.29 -25.32 2.34
C LYS A 63 -11.96 -25.52 3.70
N PHE A 64 -12.99 -26.35 3.74
CA PHE A 64 -13.79 -26.58 4.93
C PHE A 64 -13.89 -28.07 5.25
N LYS A 65 -13.89 -28.37 6.54
CA LYS A 65 -14.23 -29.69 7.09
C LYS A 65 -15.44 -29.56 8.00
N ALA A 66 -16.39 -30.47 7.86
CA ALA A 66 -17.57 -30.54 8.70
C ALA A 66 -17.46 -31.72 9.68
N VAL A 67 -17.13 -31.43 10.94
CA VAL A 67 -16.97 -32.46 11.98
C VAL A 67 -18.26 -32.57 12.78
N ARG A 68 -18.90 -33.74 12.76
CA ARG A 68 -20.08 -33.99 13.60
C ARG A 68 -19.65 -34.14 15.05
N ILE A 69 -20.17 -33.28 15.92
CA ILE A 69 -19.86 -33.30 17.35
C ILE A 69 -21.03 -33.78 18.20
N GLY A 70 -22.25 -33.74 17.65
CA GLY A 70 -23.45 -34.18 18.36
C GLY A 70 -24.44 -34.88 17.45
N LYS A 71 -25.11 -35.89 18.01
CA LYS A 71 -26.22 -36.62 17.40
C LYS A 71 -27.55 -36.11 17.96
N TYR A 72 -28.55 -35.98 17.10
CA TYR A 72 -29.94 -35.76 17.53
C TYR A 72 -30.54 -37.06 18.06
N SER A 73 -31.14 -36.99 19.24
CA SER A 73 -31.73 -38.13 19.94
C SER A 73 -33.25 -38.03 20.05
N MET A 74 -33.79 -36.82 20.19
CA MET A 74 -35.23 -36.53 20.16
C MET A 74 -35.46 -35.13 19.60
N ALA A 75 -36.61 -34.88 18.99
CA ALA A 75 -37.05 -33.55 18.63
C ALA A 75 -38.55 -33.39 18.86
N THR A 76 -38.98 -32.17 19.17
CA THR A 76 -40.40 -31.81 19.26
C THR A 76 -40.70 -30.83 18.15
N ILE A 77 -41.66 -31.16 17.31
CA ILE A 77 -42.14 -30.33 16.20
C ILE A 77 -43.51 -29.78 16.57
N ASP A 78 -43.68 -28.48 16.36
CA ASP A 78 -44.93 -27.74 16.56
C ASP A 78 -45.20 -26.90 15.30
N ASP A 79 -46.37 -27.07 14.70
CA ASP A 79 -46.77 -26.46 13.42
C ASP A 79 -45.72 -26.56 12.30
N GLY A 80 -45.11 -27.75 12.14
CA GLY A 80 -44.06 -27.99 11.15
C GLY A 80 -42.72 -27.29 11.45
N LYS A 81 -42.55 -26.73 12.65
CA LYS A 81 -41.33 -26.07 13.09
C LYS A 81 -40.76 -26.73 14.34
N ILE A 82 -39.46 -26.59 14.54
CA ILE A 82 -38.75 -27.22 15.64
C ILE A 82 -38.94 -26.40 16.92
N ARG A 83 -39.40 -27.06 17.97
CA ARG A 83 -39.52 -26.47 19.31
C ARG A 83 -38.39 -26.89 20.24
N LYS A 84 -37.97 -28.16 20.16
CA LYS A 84 -36.89 -28.73 21.00
C LYS A 84 -36.08 -29.75 20.22
N ILE A 85 -34.78 -29.81 20.49
CA ILE A 85 -33.88 -30.86 19.98
C ILE A 85 -33.07 -31.39 21.15
N SER A 86 -32.94 -32.70 21.27
CA SER A 86 -32.07 -33.34 22.26
C SER A 86 -30.77 -33.79 21.61
N VAL A 87 -29.63 -33.41 22.19
CA VAL A 87 -28.30 -33.67 21.64
C VAL A 87 -27.51 -34.60 22.57
N THR A 88 -26.90 -35.62 21.97
CA THR A 88 -25.90 -36.49 22.60
C THR A 88 -24.56 -36.28 21.91
N THR A 89 -23.47 -36.25 22.66
CA THR A 89 -22.11 -36.17 22.11
C THR A 89 -21.87 -37.32 21.13
N ASP A 90 -21.31 -37.01 19.95
CA ASP A 90 -21.01 -38.02 18.94
C ASP A 90 -19.95 -39.00 19.50
N PRO A 91 -20.11 -40.32 19.31
CA PRO A 91 -19.21 -41.32 19.88
C PRO A 91 -17.85 -41.41 19.17
N ALA A 92 -17.55 -40.52 18.22
CA ALA A 92 -16.23 -40.50 17.58
C ALA A 92 -15.11 -40.38 18.63
N PRO A 93 -13.98 -41.11 18.45
CA PRO A 93 -12.90 -41.13 19.43
C PRO A 93 -12.39 -39.73 19.77
N GLY A 94 -12.25 -39.44 21.06
CA GLY A 94 -11.68 -38.18 21.56
C GLY A 94 -12.65 -37.00 21.70
N LEU A 95 -13.85 -37.04 21.10
CA LEU A 95 -14.79 -35.90 21.18
C LEU A 95 -15.36 -35.64 22.58
N VAL A 96 -15.55 -36.69 23.38
CA VAL A 96 -15.99 -36.56 24.78
C VAL A 96 -14.93 -35.84 25.59
N ASP A 97 -13.65 -36.21 25.45
CA ASP A 97 -12.56 -35.58 26.20
C ASP A 97 -12.32 -34.14 25.73
N ALA A 98 -12.29 -33.91 24.42
CA ALA A 98 -12.18 -32.57 23.83
C ALA A 98 -13.32 -31.64 24.30
N GLY A 99 -14.56 -32.16 24.34
CA GLY A 99 -15.71 -31.42 24.85
C GLY A 99 -15.60 -31.08 26.34
N LYS A 100 -15.02 -31.97 27.15
CA LYS A 100 -14.79 -31.72 28.59
C LYS A 100 -13.74 -30.64 28.81
N HIS A 101 -12.62 -30.69 28.09
CA HIS A 101 -11.60 -29.65 28.17
C HIS A 101 -12.17 -28.29 27.73
N ALA A 102 -12.93 -28.25 26.64
CA ALA A 102 -13.56 -27.03 26.17
C ALA A 102 -14.58 -26.44 27.15
N LEU A 103 -15.31 -27.27 27.90
CA LEU A 103 -16.18 -26.81 28.99
C LEU A 103 -15.37 -26.19 30.14
N GLN A 104 -14.26 -26.81 30.52
CA GLN A 104 -13.36 -26.30 31.56
C GLN A 104 -12.78 -24.95 31.18
N ASP A 105 -12.35 -24.77 29.92
CA ASP A 105 -11.77 -23.52 29.42
C ASP A 105 -12.74 -22.33 29.45
N ILE A 106 -14.04 -22.59 29.37
CA ILE A 106 -15.07 -21.54 29.49
C ILE A 106 -15.58 -21.36 30.94
N GLY A 107 -14.96 -22.04 31.90
CA GLY A 107 -15.30 -21.98 33.32
C GLY A 107 -16.62 -22.68 33.67
N VAL A 108 -17.09 -23.60 32.82
CA VAL A 108 -18.32 -24.37 33.05
C VAL A 108 -17.92 -25.76 33.57
N PRO A 109 -18.21 -26.09 34.84
CA PRO A 109 -17.89 -27.40 35.37
C PRO A 109 -18.70 -28.48 34.65
N GLU A 110 -18.07 -29.64 34.42
CA GLU A 110 -18.79 -30.82 33.91
C GLU A 110 -19.85 -31.22 34.94
N ASP A 111 -21.12 -31.14 34.56
CA ASP A 111 -22.20 -31.67 35.40
C ASP A 111 -22.34 -33.16 35.07
N SER A 112 -21.44 -33.93 35.68
CA SER A 112 -21.41 -35.39 35.55
C SER A 112 -22.69 -36.09 36.06
N SER A 113 -23.55 -35.39 36.81
CA SER A 113 -24.81 -35.94 37.32
C SER A 113 -25.95 -35.79 36.32
N SER A 114 -26.05 -34.64 35.64
CA SER A 114 -27.09 -34.36 34.65
C SER A 114 -26.68 -34.73 33.22
N TYR A 115 -25.38 -34.69 32.92
CA TYR A 115 -24.82 -34.92 31.57
C TYR A 115 -23.62 -35.88 31.58
N PRO A 116 -23.71 -37.08 32.20
CA PRO A 116 -22.58 -38.01 32.27
C PRO A 116 -22.08 -38.40 30.88
N GLY A 117 -20.83 -38.04 30.56
CA GLY A 117 -20.20 -38.33 29.27
C GLY A 117 -20.86 -37.62 28.07
N ASN A 118 -21.62 -36.55 28.33
CA ASN A 118 -22.32 -35.81 27.29
C ASN A 118 -22.00 -34.29 27.32
N PRO A 119 -20.72 -33.88 27.17
CA PRO A 119 -20.33 -32.47 27.22
C PRO A 119 -21.01 -31.63 26.13
N ILE A 120 -21.18 -32.15 24.92
CA ILE A 120 -21.85 -31.41 23.82
C ILE A 120 -23.33 -31.21 24.11
N GLY A 121 -23.98 -32.21 24.71
CA GLY A 121 -25.35 -32.09 25.18
C GLY A 121 -25.50 -31.07 26.30
N GLN A 122 -24.54 -31.00 27.24
CA GLN A 122 -24.51 -29.96 28.28
C GLN A 122 -24.43 -28.55 27.66
N VAL A 123 -23.57 -28.36 26.65
CA VAL A 123 -23.49 -27.07 25.93
C VAL A 123 -24.80 -26.73 25.24
N ALA A 124 -25.39 -27.69 24.51
CA ALA A 124 -26.65 -27.48 23.81
C ALA A 124 -27.80 -27.15 24.78
N ALA A 125 -27.92 -27.86 25.91
CA ALA A 125 -28.98 -27.65 26.88
C ALA A 125 -28.84 -26.35 27.67
N ASN A 126 -27.62 -25.92 27.96
CA ASN A 126 -27.36 -24.73 28.76
C ASN A 126 -27.17 -23.45 27.94
N TRP A 127 -27.29 -23.49 26.62
CA TRP A 127 -27.14 -22.30 25.77
C TRP A 127 -28.23 -21.25 26.07
N SER A 128 -27.84 -20.10 26.62
CA SER A 128 -28.75 -19.02 27.01
C SER A 128 -29.42 -18.29 25.85
N GLY A 129 -28.84 -18.33 24.63
CA GLY A 129 -29.45 -17.78 23.42
C GLY A 129 -30.70 -18.54 22.97
N ALA A 130 -30.95 -19.71 23.56
CA ALA A 130 -32.12 -20.52 23.32
C ALA A 130 -33.26 -20.26 24.32
N GLN A 131 -32.96 -19.68 25.49
CA GLN A 131 -33.93 -19.44 26.54
C GLN A 131 -34.04 -17.93 26.79
N GLY A 132 -35.10 -17.27 26.29
CA GLY A 132 -35.43 -15.86 26.57
C GLY A 132 -35.84 -15.56 28.02
N GLY A 133 -35.10 -16.07 29.00
CA GLY A 133 -35.47 -16.13 30.42
C GLY A 133 -34.25 -15.98 31.27
N ASN A 134 -34.39 -15.25 32.37
CA ASN A 134 -33.32 -14.85 33.27
C ASN A 134 -32.71 -16.01 34.06
N ASN A 135 -32.19 -17.05 33.40
CA ASN A 135 -31.27 -17.98 34.02
C ASN A 135 -29.90 -17.32 34.05
N SER A 136 -29.53 -16.80 35.23
CA SER A 136 -28.22 -16.23 35.54
C SER A 136 -27.04 -17.22 35.42
N SER A 137 -27.30 -18.47 34.99
CA SER A 137 -26.34 -19.58 34.93
C SER A 137 -26.17 -20.20 33.52
N GLY A 138 -26.78 -19.62 32.47
CA GLY A 138 -26.67 -20.15 31.09
C GLY A 138 -25.36 -19.81 30.38
N ILE A 139 -24.97 -20.63 29.41
CA ILE A 139 -23.81 -20.40 28.54
C ILE A 139 -24.16 -19.32 27.52
N THR A 140 -23.46 -18.19 27.62
CA THR A 140 -23.61 -17.04 26.72
C THR A 140 -23.06 -17.32 25.32
N SER A 141 -23.47 -16.53 24.32
CA SER A 141 -22.90 -16.62 22.96
C SER A 141 -21.38 -16.41 22.92
N SER A 142 -20.83 -15.59 23.82
CA SER A 142 -19.37 -15.42 23.97
C SER A 142 -18.69 -16.69 24.50
N GLN A 143 -19.31 -17.37 25.46
CA GLN A 143 -18.81 -18.64 25.97
C GLN A 143 -18.93 -19.76 24.93
N ILE A 144 -19.99 -19.81 24.12
CA ILE A 144 -20.09 -20.80 23.02
C ILE A 144 -18.97 -20.62 22.03
N ARG A 145 -18.66 -19.36 21.69
CA ARG A 145 -17.54 -19.08 20.81
C ARG A 145 -16.23 -19.61 21.39
N LYS A 146 -15.95 -19.30 22.66
CA LYS A 146 -14.75 -19.79 23.36
C LYS A 146 -14.72 -21.31 23.45
N PHE A 147 -15.88 -21.94 23.68
CA PHE A 147 -16.03 -23.39 23.70
C PHE A 147 -15.65 -24.00 22.36
N VAL A 148 -16.21 -23.50 21.26
CA VAL A 148 -15.92 -24.05 19.91
C VAL A 148 -14.44 -23.80 19.55
N LEU A 149 -13.87 -22.65 19.91
CA LEU A 149 -12.45 -22.37 19.71
C LEU A 149 -11.55 -23.36 20.47
N SER A 150 -11.80 -23.55 21.77
CA SER A 150 -11.06 -24.51 22.59
C SER A 150 -11.24 -25.95 22.06
N LEU A 151 -12.48 -26.32 21.68
CA LEU A 151 -12.78 -27.63 21.12
C LEU A 151 -11.94 -27.91 19.87
N VAL A 152 -11.82 -26.96 18.94
CA VAL A 152 -11.04 -27.13 17.70
C VAL A 152 -9.53 -27.12 17.96
N GLN A 153 -9.07 -26.45 19.01
CA GLN A 153 -7.67 -26.42 19.43
C GLN A 153 -7.23 -27.69 20.20
N ASP A 154 -8.20 -28.48 20.68
CA ASP A 154 -7.90 -29.71 21.41
C ASP A 154 -7.29 -30.79 20.48
N PRO A 155 -6.13 -31.38 20.85
CA PRO A 155 -5.50 -32.44 20.05
C PRO A 155 -6.39 -33.65 19.75
N GLN A 156 -7.36 -33.96 20.62
CA GLN A 156 -8.31 -35.06 20.42
C GLN A 156 -9.34 -34.72 19.34
N PHE A 157 -9.75 -33.46 19.21
CA PHE A 157 -10.63 -33.03 18.13
C PHE A 157 -9.95 -33.12 16.76
N ALA A 158 -8.64 -32.84 16.69
CA ALA A 158 -7.87 -32.95 15.45
C ALA A 158 -7.96 -34.36 14.82
N ASN A 159 -8.11 -35.41 15.63
CA ASN A 159 -8.33 -36.78 15.13
C ASN A 159 -9.68 -36.93 14.43
N ALA A 160 -10.76 -36.40 15.03
CA ALA A 160 -12.08 -36.41 14.43
C ALA A 160 -12.13 -35.56 13.15
N GLN A 161 -11.42 -34.43 13.14
CA GLN A 161 -11.25 -33.58 11.96
C GLN A 161 -10.43 -34.24 10.85
N ALA A 162 -9.39 -35.01 11.18
CA ALA A 162 -8.60 -35.72 10.18
C ALA A 162 -9.41 -36.80 9.44
N ALA A 163 -10.42 -37.37 10.09
CA ALA A 163 -11.25 -38.45 9.56
C ALA A 163 -12.37 -37.99 8.61
N VAL A 164 -12.63 -36.69 8.48
CA VAL A 164 -13.66 -36.16 7.57
C VAL A 164 -13.05 -35.55 6.32
N ASP A 165 -13.82 -35.59 5.23
CA ASP A 165 -13.44 -35.05 3.94
C ASP A 165 -13.37 -33.52 3.96
N GLU A 166 -12.51 -32.98 3.09
CA GLU A 166 -12.37 -31.56 2.84
C GLU A 166 -13.25 -31.14 1.66
N HIS A 167 -13.90 -29.99 1.79
CA HIS A 167 -14.80 -29.41 0.78
C HIS A 167 -14.33 -28.00 0.42
N SER A 168 -14.41 -27.62 -0.86
CA SER A 168 -13.98 -26.30 -1.33
C SER A 168 -14.83 -25.82 -2.49
N VAL A 169 -14.90 -24.51 -2.66
CA VAL A 169 -15.43 -23.85 -3.86
C VAL A 169 -14.30 -23.20 -4.64
N ASN A 170 -14.31 -23.37 -5.96
CA ASN A 170 -13.36 -22.71 -6.85
C ASN A 170 -14.07 -21.61 -7.67
N ALA A 171 -13.29 -20.73 -8.30
CA ALA A 171 -13.82 -19.60 -9.07
C ALA A 171 -14.74 -20.00 -10.24
N ASN A 172 -14.63 -21.26 -10.71
CA ASN A 172 -15.40 -21.80 -11.82
C ASN A 172 -16.64 -22.60 -11.38
N SER A 173 -16.94 -22.61 -10.08
CA SER A 173 -18.12 -23.32 -9.55
C SER A 173 -19.41 -22.60 -10.01
N PRO A 174 -20.51 -23.32 -10.24
CA PRO A 174 -21.77 -22.72 -10.69
C PRO A 174 -22.30 -21.61 -9.78
N ASP A 175 -22.02 -21.72 -8.48
CA ASP A 175 -22.21 -20.66 -7.50
C ASP A 175 -20.92 -20.48 -6.67
N PRO A 176 -20.04 -19.52 -7.01
CA PRO A 176 -18.81 -19.27 -6.26
C PRO A 176 -19.07 -18.63 -4.88
N LYS A 177 -20.32 -18.32 -4.53
CA LYS A 177 -20.73 -17.72 -3.26
C LYS A 177 -21.48 -18.70 -2.36
N SER A 178 -21.58 -19.97 -2.74
CA SER A 178 -22.24 -21.00 -1.94
C SER A 178 -21.51 -22.34 -2.04
N LEU A 179 -21.25 -22.96 -0.89
CA LEU A 179 -20.73 -24.32 -0.77
C LEU A 179 -21.77 -25.19 -0.05
N THR A 180 -22.24 -26.25 -0.69
CA THR A 180 -23.13 -27.24 -0.06
C THR A 180 -22.38 -28.53 0.20
N ILE A 181 -22.35 -28.95 1.46
CA ILE A 181 -21.83 -30.23 1.93
C ILE A 181 -23.01 -31.17 2.12
N SER A 182 -23.13 -32.16 1.23
CA SER A 182 -24.23 -33.14 1.23
C SER A 182 -23.76 -34.50 1.76
N GLY A 183 -24.69 -35.44 1.95
CA GLY A 183 -24.33 -36.78 2.42
C GLY A 183 -24.06 -36.85 3.92
N LEU A 184 -24.49 -35.83 4.66
CA LEU A 184 -24.20 -35.71 6.09
C LEU A 184 -25.24 -36.47 6.91
N LYS A 185 -24.77 -37.04 8.02
CA LYS A 185 -25.67 -37.53 9.06
C LYS A 185 -26.35 -36.35 9.74
N GLN A 186 -27.60 -36.48 10.14
CA GLN A 186 -28.26 -35.41 10.89
C GLN A 186 -27.60 -35.20 12.27
N GLY A 187 -27.36 -33.95 12.68
CA GLY A 187 -26.74 -33.65 13.97
C GLY A 187 -26.17 -32.24 14.08
N LEU A 188 -25.38 -32.04 15.13
CA LEU A 188 -24.64 -30.82 15.43
C LEU A 188 -23.21 -30.96 14.92
N TYR A 189 -22.74 -29.96 14.17
CA TYR A 189 -21.47 -29.94 13.48
C TYR A 189 -20.64 -28.72 13.85
N VAL A 190 -19.32 -28.88 13.84
CA VAL A 190 -18.36 -27.78 13.79
C VAL A 190 -17.76 -27.74 12.40
N ILE A 191 -17.94 -26.62 11.72
CA ILE A 191 -17.26 -26.31 10.47
C ILE A 191 -15.93 -25.65 10.76
N VAL A 192 -14.84 -26.25 10.29
CA VAL A 192 -13.48 -25.74 10.42
C VAL A 192 -12.96 -25.37 9.05
N ASP A 193 -12.41 -24.16 8.93
CA ASP A 193 -11.68 -23.71 7.75
C ASP A 193 -10.23 -24.19 7.83
N THR A 194 -9.87 -25.10 6.93
CA THR A 194 -8.55 -25.77 6.85
C THR A 194 -7.63 -25.14 5.82
N THR A 195 -7.99 -23.97 5.30
CA THR A 195 -7.17 -23.26 4.30
C THR A 195 -5.80 -22.95 4.91
N PRO A 196 -4.69 -23.44 4.31
CA PRO A 196 -3.36 -23.16 4.83
C PRO A 196 -3.11 -21.66 4.89
N THR A 197 -2.68 -21.17 6.05
CA THR A 197 -2.26 -19.78 6.22
C THR A 197 -1.11 -19.48 5.25
N GLY A 198 -1.29 -18.48 4.38
CA GLY A 198 -0.27 -18.01 3.44
C GLY A 198 -0.21 -18.69 2.07
N GLN A 199 -1.03 -19.71 1.75
CA GLN A 199 -1.17 -20.20 0.37
C GLN A 199 -2.42 -19.64 -0.30
N GLY A 200 -2.23 -18.68 -1.21
CA GLY A 200 -3.17 -18.45 -2.31
C GLY A 200 -4.21 -17.34 -2.15
N GLY A 201 -4.14 -16.46 -1.15
CA GLY A 201 -5.03 -15.32 -1.16
C GLY A 201 -5.02 -14.49 0.10
N ARG A 202 -5.41 -13.23 -0.07
CA ARG A 202 -5.58 -12.17 0.92
C ARG A 202 -6.67 -12.48 1.97
N VAL A 203 -6.97 -13.74 2.26
CA VAL A 203 -8.15 -14.19 2.99
C VAL A 203 -7.81 -14.59 4.42
N SER A 204 -8.66 -14.18 5.34
CA SER A 204 -8.62 -14.55 6.76
C SER A 204 -9.20 -15.94 6.96
N ALA A 205 -8.53 -16.77 7.75
CA ALA A 205 -9.11 -18.04 8.20
C ALA A 205 -10.41 -17.73 8.96
N SER A 206 -11.50 -18.38 8.58
CA SER A 206 -12.76 -18.15 9.29
C SER A 206 -12.76 -18.81 10.66
N VAL A 207 -13.40 -18.14 11.61
CA VAL A 207 -13.62 -18.69 12.94
C VAL A 207 -14.49 -19.94 12.82
N PRO A 208 -14.19 -21.04 13.56
CA PRO A 208 -14.98 -22.25 13.50
C PRO A 208 -16.44 -21.99 13.83
N MET A 209 -17.34 -22.64 13.09
CA MET A 209 -18.78 -22.36 13.14
C MET A 209 -19.52 -23.57 13.67
N LEU A 210 -20.33 -23.37 14.71
CA LEU A 210 -21.24 -24.38 15.23
C LEU A 210 -22.57 -24.31 14.49
N VAL A 211 -23.02 -25.44 13.92
CA VAL A 211 -24.23 -25.50 13.09
C VAL A 211 -24.98 -26.81 13.31
N GLY A 212 -26.31 -26.75 13.41
CA GLY A 212 -27.16 -27.93 13.33
C GLY A 212 -27.61 -28.19 11.89
N THR A 213 -27.69 -29.46 11.48
CA THR A 213 -28.38 -29.83 10.24
C THR A 213 -29.90 -29.77 10.42
N ALA A 214 -30.65 -29.87 9.31
CA ALA A 214 -32.08 -30.16 9.34
C ALA A 214 -32.40 -31.43 10.16
N VAL A 215 -33.61 -31.48 10.72
CA VAL A 215 -34.13 -32.59 11.53
C VAL A 215 -35.02 -33.49 10.67
N ALA A 216 -34.78 -34.81 10.74
CA ALA A 216 -35.50 -35.83 9.96
C ALA A 216 -35.55 -35.58 8.43
N PRO A 217 -34.45 -35.17 7.76
CA PRO A 217 -34.46 -35.00 6.31
C PRO A 217 -34.65 -36.36 5.61
N THR A 218 -35.31 -36.39 4.46
CA THR A 218 -35.41 -37.58 3.60
C THR A 218 -34.84 -37.28 2.21
N ALA A 219 -34.77 -38.28 1.33
CA ALA A 219 -34.30 -38.06 -0.04
C ALA A 219 -35.18 -37.06 -0.83
N ASN A 220 -36.44 -36.90 -0.45
CA ASN A 220 -37.42 -36.06 -1.15
C ASN A 220 -37.93 -34.89 -0.29
N ASP A 221 -37.49 -34.77 0.96
CA ASP A 221 -37.96 -33.77 1.91
C ASP A 221 -36.73 -33.17 2.63
N PRO A 222 -36.51 -31.84 2.59
CA PRO A 222 -35.40 -31.20 3.30
C PRO A 222 -35.48 -31.37 4.83
N GLY A 223 -36.60 -31.86 5.36
CA GLY A 223 -36.85 -32.01 6.78
C GLY A 223 -37.20 -30.69 7.45
N TYR A 224 -37.24 -30.70 8.77
CA TYR A 224 -37.54 -29.51 9.55
C TYR A 224 -36.28 -28.63 9.68
N THR A 225 -36.39 -27.38 9.26
CA THR A 225 -35.26 -26.42 9.22
C THR A 225 -35.52 -25.15 10.03
N GLU A 226 -36.76 -24.84 10.35
CA GLU A 226 -37.15 -23.62 11.06
C GLU A 226 -37.49 -23.90 12.52
N TYR A 227 -37.26 -22.92 13.39
CA TYR A 227 -37.67 -22.96 14.79
C TYR A 227 -39.03 -22.32 15.01
N ALA A 228 -39.85 -22.91 15.89
CA ALA A 228 -41.20 -22.44 16.19
C ALA A 228 -41.20 -21.00 16.76
N ASP A 229 -40.22 -20.72 17.63
CA ASP A 229 -40.05 -19.42 18.29
C ASP A 229 -39.04 -18.51 17.55
N GLY A 230 -38.72 -18.82 16.28
CA GLY A 230 -37.76 -18.05 15.50
C GLY A 230 -38.36 -16.75 14.97
N GLY A 231 -37.75 -15.61 15.32
CA GLY A 231 -38.00 -14.35 14.61
C GLY A 231 -37.52 -14.43 13.16
N ALA A 232 -37.96 -13.48 12.31
CA ALA A 232 -37.58 -13.41 10.89
C ALA A 232 -36.06 -13.37 10.63
N ASP A 233 -35.26 -13.08 11.67
CA ASP A 233 -33.81 -12.96 11.61
C ASP A 233 -33.03 -14.24 11.99
N ILE A 234 -33.71 -15.33 12.37
CA ILE A 234 -33.04 -16.61 12.67
C ILE A 234 -32.80 -17.38 11.37
N ALA A 235 -31.54 -17.64 11.05
CA ALA A 235 -31.19 -18.48 9.90
C ALA A 235 -31.73 -19.91 10.07
N PRO A 236 -32.25 -20.53 9.00
CA PRO A 236 -32.70 -21.92 9.04
C PRO A 236 -31.53 -22.86 9.37
N LEU A 237 -31.83 -23.98 10.01
CA LEU A 237 -30.86 -25.05 10.23
C LEU A 237 -30.26 -25.51 8.90
N GLY A 238 -28.98 -25.85 8.97
CA GLY A 238 -28.20 -26.23 7.81
C GLY A 238 -27.75 -25.07 6.92
N VAL A 239 -28.00 -23.81 7.27
CA VAL A 239 -27.48 -22.66 6.52
C VAL A 239 -26.57 -21.81 7.41
N ILE A 240 -25.38 -21.52 6.90
CA ILE A 240 -24.36 -20.72 7.57
C ILE A 240 -23.98 -19.56 6.66
N THR A 241 -23.90 -18.36 7.23
CA THR A 241 -23.30 -17.22 6.53
C THR A 241 -21.83 -17.16 6.90
N PHE A 242 -20.97 -17.51 5.94
CA PHE A 242 -19.54 -17.38 6.02
C PHE A 242 -19.16 -15.90 6.09
N LYS A 243 -18.44 -15.57 7.15
CA LYS A 243 -17.92 -14.23 7.41
C LYS A 243 -16.40 -14.28 7.37
N ALA A 244 -15.84 -14.24 6.18
CA ALA A 244 -14.45 -13.82 5.99
C ALA A 244 -14.44 -12.50 5.24
N ASN A 245 -13.45 -11.68 5.57
CA ASN A 245 -13.21 -10.44 4.87
C ASN A 245 -11.75 -10.40 4.41
N VAL A 246 -11.57 -9.86 3.21
CA VAL A 246 -10.29 -9.39 2.70
C VAL A 246 -10.29 -7.88 2.92
N PRO A 247 -9.45 -7.34 3.81
CA PRO A 247 -9.34 -5.91 3.94
C PRO A 247 -8.87 -5.28 2.63
N LEU A 248 -9.55 -4.24 2.19
CA LEU A 248 -9.12 -3.40 1.07
C LEU A 248 -8.03 -2.45 1.56
N ILE A 249 -7.06 -2.14 0.70
CA ILE A 249 -6.21 -0.96 0.80
C ILE A 249 -5.96 -0.36 -0.57
N GLU A 250 -6.07 0.96 -0.68
CA GLU A 250 -5.82 1.76 -1.89
C GLU A 250 -5.15 3.07 -1.49
N LYS A 251 -4.27 3.60 -2.34
CA LYS A 251 -3.65 4.91 -2.16
C LYS A 251 -3.81 5.81 -3.37
N LYS A 252 -4.03 7.10 -3.11
CA LYS A 252 -4.10 8.15 -4.12
C LYS A 252 -3.55 9.48 -3.63
N PHE A 253 -3.30 10.39 -4.57
CA PHE A 253 -3.05 11.79 -4.25
C PHE A 253 -4.32 12.54 -3.85
N VAL A 254 -4.17 13.53 -2.97
CA VAL A 254 -5.24 14.49 -2.65
C VAL A 254 -5.06 15.75 -3.48
N ASN A 255 -6.05 16.06 -4.33
CA ASN A 255 -6.11 17.30 -5.12
C ASN A 255 -4.88 17.55 -6.03
N MET A 256 -4.26 16.50 -6.55
CA MET A 256 -3.10 16.63 -7.43
C MET A 256 -3.50 16.38 -8.89
N GLN A 257 -3.45 17.43 -9.70
CA GLN A 257 -3.73 17.36 -11.15
C GLN A 257 -2.46 17.12 -11.97
N ASN A 258 -1.33 17.65 -11.53
CA ASN A 258 -0.02 17.46 -12.16
C ASN A 258 0.90 16.71 -11.19
N ARG A 259 1.46 15.59 -11.66
CA ARG A 259 2.41 14.75 -10.90
C ARG A 259 3.85 15.30 -10.93
N SER A 260 4.08 16.41 -11.65
CA SER A 260 5.34 17.14 -11.62
C SER A 260 5.47 18.01 -10.37
N VAL A 261 6.55 17.82 -9.62
CA VAL A 261 6.83 18.51 -8.36
C VAL A 261 8.26 19.04 -8.35
N ALA A 262 8.52 20.02 -7.50
CA ALA A 262 9.87 20.52 -7.25
C ALA A 262 10.33 20.06 -5.85
N VAL A 263 11.63 20.05 -5.60
CA VAL A 263 12.16 19.80 -4.25
C VAL A 263 11.63 20.87 -3.30
N GLY A 264 11.11 20.50 -2.14
CA GLY A 264 10.43 21.37 -1.18
C GLY A 264 8.89 21.37 -1.30
N THR A 265 8.33 20.83 -2.39
CA THR A 265 6.88 20.70 -2.54
C THR A 265 6.32 19.70 -1.53
N LYS A 266 5.24 20.10 -0.84
CA LYS A 266 4.43 19.19 -0.02
C LYS A 266 3.43 18.46 -0.90
N VAL A 267 3.41 17.13 -0.79
CA VAL A 267 2.51 16.25 -1.52
C VAL A 267 1.58 15.60 -0.51
N ASN A 268 0.28 15.68 -0.77
CA ASN A 268 -0.75 15.12 0.10
C ASN A 268 -1.25 13.79 -0.45
N TYR A 269 -1.32 12.78 0.41
CA TYR A 269 -1.78 11.44 0.09
C TYR A 269 -3.04 11.10 0.89
N GLN A 270 -3.86 10.21 0.32
CA GLN A 270 -4.96 9.57 0.99
C GLN A 270 -4.85 8.05 0.80
N VAL A 271 -4.85 7.32 1.91
CA VAL A 271 -4.97 5.87 1.93
C VAL A 271 -6.39 5.53 2.37
N THR A 272 -7.08 4.72 1.58
CA THR A 272 -8.38 4.13 1.92
C THR A 272 -8.15 2.70 2.34
N ALA A 273 -8.69 2.28 3.49
CA ALA A 273 -8.66 0.89 3.92
C ALA A 273 -10.01 0.47 4.53
N SER A 274 -10.38 -0.80 4.50
CA SER A 274 -11.65 -1.26 5.09
C SER A 274 -11.47 -1.78 6.53
N VAL A 275 -12.38 -1.45 7.43
CA VAL A 275 -12.42 -2.01 8.79
C VAL A 275 -12.67 -3.54 8.72
N PRO A 276 -11.75 -4.36 9.23
CA PRO A 276 -11.85 -5.81 9.12
C PRO A 276 -12.87 -6.41 10.09
N LEU A 277 -13.24 -7.67 9.86
CA LEU A 277 -13.96 -8.45 10.86
C LEU A 277 -12.96 -8.98 11.88
N THR A 278 -12.96 -8.40 13.08
CA THR A 278 -12.08 -8.79 14.19
C THR A 278 -12.70 -9.82 15.13
N SER A 279 -13.93 -10.23 14.85
CA SER A 279 -14.63 -11.25 15.61
C SER A 279 -13.80 -12.53 15.65
N GLY A 280 -13.33 -12.95 16.82
CA GLY A 280 -12.65 -14.24 17.04
C GLY A 280 -11.33 -14.09 17.74
N PHE A 281 -10.76 -12.91 17.63
CA PHE A 281 -9.55 -12.53 18.31
C PHE A 281 -9.86 -12.15 19.76
N PRO A 282 -8.95 -12.44 20.70
CA PRO A 282 -9.06 -11.91 22.06
C PRO A 282 -8.94 -10.38 22.02
N ASP A 283 -9.42 -9.72 23.08
CA ASP A 283 -9.35 -8.26 23.17
C ASP A 283 -7.90 -7.78 23.05
N GLY A 284 -7.65 -6.87 22.11
CA GLY A 284 -6.31 -6.37 21.80
C GLY A 284 -5.40 -7.34 21.02
N GLY A 285 -5.89 -8.54 20.68
CA GLY A 285 -5.13 -9.56 19.96
C GLY A 285 -5.19 -9.49 18.43
N TYR A 286 -5.79 -8.43 17.88
CA TYR A 286 -5.87 -8.19 16.45
C TYR A 286 -4.90 -7.09 16.01
N VAL A 287 -3.96 -7.43 15.12
CA VAL A 287 -3.07 -6.46 14.48
C VAL A 287 -3.75 -5.84 13.28
N TYR A 288 -3.66 -4.52 13.19
CA TYR A 288 -4.05 -3.75 12.01
C TYR A 288 -3.08 -2.57 11.87
N LYS A 289 -2.21 -2.64 10.85
CA LYS A 289 -1.06 -1.75 10.67
C LYS A 289 -0.93 -1.36 9.20
N VAL A 290 -1.02 -0.06 8.91
CA VAL A 290 -0.71 0.50 7.59
C VAL A 290 0.75 0.95 7.58
N THR A 291 1.50 0.51 6.58
CA THR A 291 2.92 0.89 6.38
C THR A 291 3.05 1.57 5.02
N ASP A 292 3.47 2.82 5.03
CA ASP A 292 3.80 3.59 3.83
C ASP A 292 5.32 3.54 3.60
N VAL A 293 5.72 3.25 2.36
CA VAL A 293 7.13 3.10 1.98
C VAL A 293 7.47 4.13 0.90
N PRO A 294 7.84 5.36 1.29
CA PRO A 294 8.28 6.36 0.35
C PRO A 294 9.70 6.08 -0.16
N SER A 295 9.96 6.46 -1.41
CA SER A 295 11.32 6.56 -1.93
C SER A 295 12.15 7.60 -1.16
N LYS A 296 13.49 7.48 -1.20
CA LYS A 296 14.43 8.37 -0.47
C LYS A 296 14.22 9.87 -0.73
N GLY A 297 13.64 10.22 -1.87
CA GLY A 297 13.32 11.61 -2.24
C GLY A 297 12.12 12.23 -1.53
N LEU A 298 11.44 11.49 -0.66
CA LEU A 298 10.27 11.96 0.08
C LEU A 298 10.54 11.90 1.58
N SER A 299 10.46 13.04 2.24
CA SER A 299 10.52 13.13 3.71
C SER A 299 9.12 12.96 4.30
N ILE A 300 8.98 11.98 5.18
CA ILE A 300 7.74 11.69 5.91
C ILE A 300 7.46 12.76 6.96
N ASN A 301 6.20 13.17 7.08
CA ASN A 301 5.74 14.00 8.18
C ASN A 301 4.64 13.29 9.01
N PRO A 302 5.00 12.51 10.05
CA PRO A 302 4.02 11.78 10.86
C PRO A 302 3.01 12.70 11.56
N ALA A 303 3.41 13.93 11.89
CA ALA A 303 2.53 14.92 12.52
C ALA A 303 1.42 15.43 11.60
N SER A 304 1.50 15.15 10.29
CA SER A 304 0.43 15.50 9.33
C SER A 304 -0.64 14.43 9.20
N VAL A 305 -0.47 13.26 9.84
CA VAL A 305 -1.42 12.15 9.70
C VAL A 305 -2.73 12.51 10.37
N LYS A 306 -3.82 12.30 9.63
CA LYS A 306 -5.19 12.36 10.13
C LYS A 306 -5.94 11.10 9.72
N VAL A 307 -6.83 10.63 10.58
CA VAL A 307 -7.60 9.41 10.39
C VAL A 307 -9.09 9.74 10.44
N TYR A 308 -9.85 9.21 9.51
CA TYR A 308 -11.30 9.37 9.41
C TYR A 308 -11.97 8.01 9.23
N THR A 309 -13.25 7.91 9.61
CA THR A 309 -14.10 6.76 9.27
C THR A 309 -15.36 7.16 8.51
N SER A 310 -15.82 6.26 7.64
CA SER A 310 -17.00 6.47 6.79
C SER A 310 -17.74 5.16 6.53
N PRO A 311 -19.08 5.15 6.48
CA PRO A 311 -19.85 3.99 6.03
C PRO A 311 -19.76 3.76 4.51
N THR A 312 -19.30 4.74 3.73
CA THR A 312 -19.20 4.64 2.27
C THR A 312 -17.77 4.79 1.80
N GLU A 313 -17.45 4.09 0.71
CA GLU A 313 -16.13 4.09 0.07
C GLU A 313 -15.83 5.39 -0.69
N SER A 314 -16.82 6.31 -0.83
CA SER A 314 -16.85 7.42 -1.80
C SER A 314 -15.65 8.39 -1.77
N GLY A 315 -14.62 8.16 -0.95
CA GLY A 315 -13.32 8.81 -1.02
C GLY A 315 -13.34 10.29 -0.62
N SER A 316 -14.53 10.85 -0.39
CA SER A 316 -14.76 12.21 0.04
C SER A 316 -14.71 12.28 1.57
N ILE A 317 -13.67 12.95 2.06
CA ILE A 317 -13.48 13.23 3.50
C ILE A 317 -14.61 14.12 4.04
N ALA A 318 -15.33 14.85 3.18
CA ALA A 318 -16.37 15.78 3.60
C ALA A 318 -17.55 15.13 4.35
N ALA A 319 -17.79 13.83 4.15
CA ALA A 319 -18.82 13.06 4.85
C ALA A 319 -18.24 12.11 5.92
N ALA A 320 -16.91 12.09 6.09
CA ALA A 320 -16.23 11.21 7.03
C ALA A 320 -16.09 11.86 8.41
N THR A 321 -16.07 11.05 9.46
CA THR A 321 -15.87 11.51 10.84
C THR A 321 -14.39 11.45 11.19
N GLU A 322 -13.78 12.57 11.56
CA GLU A 322 -12.38 12.58 12.02
C GLU A 322 -12.26 11.86 13.37
N ILE A 323 -11.34 10.91 13.47
CA ILE A 323 -10.97 10.26 14.72
C ILE A 323 -9.79 11.04 15.29
N THR A 324 -10.10 12.02 16.15
CA THR A 324 -9.07 12.80 16.84
C THR A 324 -8.20 11.87 17.69
N SER A 325 -6.87 11.99 17.53
CA SER A 325 -5.93 10.99 18.00
C SER A 325 -6.06 10.70 19.49
N HIS A 326 -6.47 9.48 19.81
CA HIS A 326 -6.22 8.85 21.10
C HIS A 326 -5.18 7.78 20.81
N SER A 327 -4.04 7.79 21.50
CA SER A 327 -2.97 6.78 21.34
C SER A 327 -3.50 5.35 21.47
N GLU A 328 -4.62 5.18 22.18
CA GLU A 328 -5.38 3.94 22.36
C GLU A 328 -6.16 3.49 21.11
N LEU A 329 -6.54 4.40 20.22
CA LEU A 329 -7.29 4.10 19.00
C LEU A 329 -6.35 3.92 17.80
N TRP A 330 -5.47 4.91 17.58
CA TRP A 330 -4.49 4.87 16.51
C TRP A 330 -3.27 5.73 16.85
N ASN A 331 -2.12 5.40 16.26
CA ASN A 331 -0.90 6.22 16.34
C ASN A 331 -0.11 6.12 15.03
N ALA A 332 0.61 7.19 14.70
CA ALA A 332 1.46 7.27 13.53
C ALA A 332 2.87 7.71 13.91
N ARG A 333 3.89 7.10 13.28
CA ARG A 333 5.29 7.46 13.49
C ARG A 333 6.15 7.09 12.29
N ALA A 334 7.31 7.75 12.18
CA ALA A 334 8.35 7.31 11.27
C ALA A 334 9.18 6.21 11.95
N GLU A 335 9.47 5.13 11.22
CA GLU A 335 10.39 4.07 11.62
C GLU A 335 11.42 3.85 10.50
N ASN A 336 12.54 3.18 10.77
CA ASN A 336 13.42 2.72 9.70
C ASN A 336 12.99 1.32 9.28
N SER A 337 12.81 1.10 7.98
CA SER A 337 12.58 -0.23 7.41
C SER A 337 13.73 -1.16 7.81
N PRO A 338 13.46 -2.32 8.42
CA PRO A 338 14.52 -3.26 8.79
C PRO A 338 15.26 -3.84 7.57
N GLU A 339 14.61 -3.87 6.41
CA GLU A 339 15.18 -4.42 5.17
C GLU A 339 16.04 -3.41 4.42
N THR A 340 15.60 -2.14 4.35
CA THR A 340 16.24 -1.12 3.50
C THR A 340 16.95 -0.02 4.27
N GLY A 341 16.68 0.10 5.58
CA GLY A 341 17.11 1.23 6.42
C GLY A 341 16.44 2.56 6.08
N ASN A 342 15.57 2.61 5.06
CA ASN A 342 14.86 3.83 4.66
C ASN A 342 13.73 4.15 5.65
N PRO A 343 13.43 5.43 5.88
CA PRO A 343 12.32 5.81 6.74
C PRO A 343 10.97 5.41 6.11
N VAL A 344 10.11 4.77 6.89
CA VAL A 344 8.74 4.35 6.55
C VAL A 344 7.75 4.99 7.51
N LEU A 345 6.52 5.27 7.04
CA LEU A 345 5.45 5.77 7.90
C LEU A 345 4.63 4.58 8.38
N VAL A 346 4.62 4.34 9.68
CA VAL A 346 3.85 3.25 10.29
C VAL A 346 2.67 3.84 11.04
N ILE A 347 1.47 3.37 10.70
CA ILE A 347 0.20 3.77 11.31
C ILE A 347 -0.44 2.52 11.90
N ARG A 348 -0.53 2.48 13.23
CA ARG A 348 -1.05 1.34 13.99
C ARG A 348 -2.44 1.67 14.53
N PHE A 349 -3.33 0.68 14.55
CA PHE A 349 -4.69 0.80 15.07
C PHE A 349 -4.93 -0.16 16.25
N PRO A 350 -4.36 0.11 17.45
CA PRO A 350 -4.61 -0.71 18.64
C PRO A 350 -6.10 -0.78 19.01
N GLY A 351 -6.87 0.26 18.69
CA GLY A 351 -8.31 0.30 18.93
C GLY A 351 -9.17 -0.21 17.78
N ILE A 352 -8.62 -0.91 16.78
CA ILE A 352 -9.38 -1.38 15.61
C ILE A 352 -10.58 -2.28 15.98
N MET A 353 -10.52 -2.94 17.15
CA MET A 353 -11.62 -3.75 17.69
C MET A 353 -12.72 -2.93 18.38
N ASN A 354 -12.54 -1.61 18.57
CA ASN A 354 -13.51 -0.74 19.20
C ASN A 354 -14.63 -0.36 18.22
N THR A 355 -15.78 -1.04 18.33
CA THR A 355 -16.92 -0.91 17.43
C THR A 355 -17.65 0.44 17.52
N SER A 356 -17.37 1.26 18.53
CA SER A 356 -17.88 2.63 18.60
C SER A 356 -17.24 3.54 17.55
N TYR A 357 -15.99 3.25 17.16
CA TYR A 357 -15.20 4.03 16.21
C TYR A 357 -14.97 3.32 14.87
N PHE A 358 -14.76 2.00 14.92
CA PHE A 358 -14.44 1.16 13.76
C PHE A 358 -15.48 0.05 13.63
N LYS A 359 -16.57 0.30 12.89
CA LYS A 359 -17.57 -0.73 12.63
C LYS A 359 -17.15 -1.58 11.44
N TYR A 360 -17.32 -2.89 11.54
CA TYR A 360 -17.09 -3.81 10.43
C TYR A 360 -17.78 -3.34 9.14
N GLY A 361 -17.05 -3.37 8.02
CA GLY A 361 -17.54 -2.94 6.70
C GLY A 361 -17.48 -1.44 6.44
N GLN A 362 -17.12 -0.61 7.44
CA GLN A 362 -16.78 0.79 7.21
C GLN A 362 -15.40 0.93 6.57
N PHE A 363 -15.11 2.14 6.10
CA PHE A 363 -13.82 2.54 5.56
C PHE A 363 -13.10 3.47 6.52
N ILE A 364 -11.77 3.32 6.55
CA ILE A 364 -10.80 4.18 7.20
C ILE A 364 -10.14 4.99 6.09
N PHE A 365 -10.18 6.32 6.21
CA PHE A 365 -9.38 7.21 5.38
C PHE A 365 -8.23 7.78 6.20
N ILE A 366 -7.02 7.65 5.69
CA ILE A 366 -5.82 8.20 6.29
C ILE A 366 -5.30 9.27 5.34
N THR A 367 -5.21 10.51 5.78
CA THR A 367 -4.51 11.56 5.03
C THR A 367 -3.21 11.94 5.70
N TYR A 368 -2.21 12.25 4.89
CA TYR A 368 -0.92 12.73 5.35
C TYR A 368 -0.19 13.46 4.23
N SER A 369 0.92 14.09 4.57
CA SER A 369 1.77 14.80 3.62
C SER A 369 3.22 14.33 3.71
N ASN A 370 3.87 14.21 2.57
CA ASN A 370 5.32 14.09 2.48
C ASN A 370 5.88 15.34 1.81
N THR A 371 7.15 15.66 2.06
CA THR A 371 7.85 16.75 1.38
C THR A 371 8.90 16.19 0.45
N VAL A 372 8.92 16.63 -0.80
CA VAL A 372 10.02 16.28 -1.72
C VAL A 372 11.30 16.87 -1.16
N ASN A 373 12.29 16.03 -0.89
CA ASN A 373 13.50 16.43 -0.20
C ASN A 373 14.70 16.50 -1.17
N GLU A 374 15.84 16.94 -0.65
CA GLU A 374 17.03 17.13 -1.47
C GLU A 374 17.79 15.83 -1.76
N GLN A 375 17.44 14.71 -1.11
CA GLN A 375 18.04 13.40 -1.39
C GLN A 375 17.49 12.76 -2.67
N SER A 376 16.44 13.35 -3.24
CA SER A 376 15.85 12.96 -4.51
C SER A 376 16.88 13.02 -5.65
N GLN A 377 16.95 11.97 -6.46
CA GLN A 377 17.62 11.99 -7.77
C GLN A 377 16.56 12.16 -8.85
N SER A 378 16.85 12.95 -9.90
CA SER A 378 15.87 13.22 -10.96
C SER A 378 15.22 11.94 -11.44
N GLY A 379 13.90 11.98 -11.64
CA GLY A 379 13.11 10.82 -12.04
C GLY A 379 11.88 10.58 -11.20
N VAL A 380 11.53 9.30 -11.09
CA VAL A 380 10.30 8.83 -10.46
C VAL A 380 10.50 8.76 -8.94
N LEU A 381 9.66 9.47 -8.21
CA LEU A 381 9.51 9.29 -6.78
C LEU A 381 8.27 8.44 -6.55
N SER A 382 8.50 7.18 -6.19
CA SER A 382 7.44 6.26 -5.82
C SER A 382 7.09 6.39 -4.35
N ASN A 383 5.85 6.01 -4.01
CA ASN A 383 5.41 5.89 -2.63
C ASN A 383 4.40 4.76 -2.47
N GLY A 384 4.85 3.59 -2.02
CA GLY A 384 4.01 2.40 -1.83
C GLY A 384 3.23 2.41 -0.52
N VAL A 385 2.17 1.59 -0.43
CA VAL A 385 1.49 1.32 0.85
C VAL A 385 1.16 -0.17 0.99
N MET A 386 1.24 -0.65 2.22
CA MET A 386 0.94 -2.01 2.61
C MET A 386 0.06 -2.02 3.87
N LEU A 387 -0.90 -2.94 3.92
CA LEU A 387 -1.71 -3.21 5.10
C LEU A 387 -1.34 -4.57 5.68
N ASN A 388 -0.83 -4.58 6.90
CA ASN A 388 -0.59 -5.79 7.67
C ASN A 388 -1.73 -6.00 8.66
N TYR A 389 -2.33 -7.18 8.65
CA TYR A 389 -3.41 -7.50 9.57
C TYR A 389 -3.39 -8.98 9.99
N SER A 390 -3.97 -9.25 11.17
CA SER A 390 -4.13 -10.62 11.65
C SER A 390 -5.19 -11.36 10.84
N ASN A 391 -4.81 -12.52 10.32
CA ASN A 391 -5.69 -13.36 9.50
C ASN A 391 -5.87 -14.79 10.09
N ASP A 392 -5.25 -15.04 11.24
CA ASP A 392 -5.32 -16.31 11.99
C ASP A 392 -5.65 -16.04 13.46
N PHE A 393 -6.87 -16.40 13.86
CA PHE A 393 -7.35 -16.25 15.24
C PHE A 393 -6.78 -17.33 16.18
N SER A 394 -6.21 -18.42 15.65
CA SER A 394 -5.60 -19.49 16.44
C SER A 394 -4.21 -19.11 16.95
N ASN A 395 -3.57 -18.12 16.31
CA ASN A 395 -2.34 -17.49 16.77
C ASN A 395 -2.49 -15.97 16.85
N PRO A 396 -3.33 -15.47 17.79
CA PRO A 396 -3.55 -14.04 17.93
C PRO A 396 -2.25 -13.35 18.35
N SER A 397 -2.12 -12.07 17.98
CA SER A 397 -1.01 -11.28 18.50
C SER A 397 -1.16 -11.13 20.00
N THR A 398 -0.04 -11.23 20.72
CA THR A 398 -0.06 -10.97 22.16
C THR A 398 0.02 -9.46 22.37
N PRO A 399 -0.81 -8.88 23.27
CA PRO A 399 -0.62 -7.51 23.71
C PRO A 399 0.84 -7.31 24.17
N LEU A 400 1.35 -6.08 24.02
CA LEU A 400 2.62 -5.68 24.66
C LEU A 400 2.62 -6.17 26.10
N ASP A 401 3.63 -6.96 26.49
CA ASP A 401 3.78 -7.38 27.87
C ASP A 401 4.00 -6.10 28.71
N PRO A 402 3.05 -5.71 29.59
CA PRO A 402 3.21 -4.50 30.37
C PRO A 402 4.37 -4.60 31.36
N MET A 403 4.88 -5.81 31.66
CA MET A 403 6.06 -6.01 32.50
C MET A 403 7.39 -5.98 31.73
N ASP A 404 7.37 -6.11 30.39
CA ASP A 404 8.57 -6.06 29.55
C ASP A 404 8.30 -5.32 28.23
N PRO A 405 8.26 -3.96 28.25
CA PRO A 405 8.01 -3.15 27.06
C PRO A 405 9.08 -3.30 25.97
N SER A 406 10.23 -3.91 26.30
CA SER A 406 11.32 -4.15 25.35
C SER A 406 11.02 -5.33 24.41
N LYS A 407 10.17 -6.27 24.86
CA LYS A 407 9.52 -7.25 24.01
C LYS A 407 8.33 -6.55 23.37
N GLY A 408 8.57 -5.97 22.20
CA GLY A 408 7.50 -5.45 21.36
C GLY A 408 6.38 -6.49 21.18
N PRO A 409 5.15 -6.07 20.81
CA PRO A 409 4.06 -7.01 20.62
C PRO A 409 4.50 -8.04 19.58
N ASN A 410 4.36 -9.33 19.91
CA ASN A 410 4.63 -10.37 18.93
C ASN A 410 3.57 -10.23 17.84
N GLU A 411 3.97 -9.89 16.61
CA GLU A 411 3.02 -9.65 15.51
C GLU A 411 2.22 -10.91 15.11
N GLY A 412 2.46 -12.05 15.76
CA GLY A 412 1.84 -13.34 15.46
C GLY A 412 2.38 -13.91 14.15
N THR A 413 2.41 -15.23 13.99
CA THR A 413 2.86 -15.84 12.72
C THR A 413 1.79 -15.77 11.62
N GLY A 414 0.60 -15.22 11.93
CA GLY A 414 -0.55 -15.09 11.03
C GLY A 414 -0.84 -13.65 10.62
N SER A 415 0.18 -12.81 10.50
CA SER A 415 0.03 -11.47 9.89
C SER A 415 0.31 -11.56 8.39
N GLN A 416 -0.69 -11.27 7.56
CA GLN A 416 -0.50 -11.15 6.11
C GLN A 416 -0.46 -9.67 5.70
N GLY A 417 0.46 -9.34 4.80
CA GLY A 417 0.53 -8.04 4.13
C GLY A 417 -0.31 -8.06 2.86
N VAL A 418 -1.25 -7.12 2.72
CA VAL A 418 -1.89 -6.80 1.44
C VAL A 418 -1.29 -5.51 0.92
N THR A 419 -0.72 -5.57 -0.26
CA THR A 419 -0.30 -4.38 -1.01
C THR A 419 -1.46 -3.83 -1.81
N ASP A 420 -1.43 -2.51 -2.02
CA ASP A 420 -2.34 -1.83 -2.94
C ASP A 420 -2.37 -2.57 -4.30
N PRO A 421 -3.52 -3.07 -4.78
CA PRO A 421 -3.62 -3.83 -6.03
C PRO A 421 -3.29 -3.00 -7.29
N SER A 422 -3.26 -1.67 -7.19
CA SER A 422 -2.78 -0.81 -8.28
C SER A 422 -1.24 -0.72 -8.31
N GLY A 423 -0.57 -1.16 -7.26
CA GLY A 423 0.86 -1.46 -7.27
C GLY A 423 1.14 -2.76 -8.00
N GLY A 424 2.02 -2.76 -9.00
CA GLY A 424 2.58 -3.99 -9.56
C GLY A 424 3.18 -4.88 -8.45
N SER A 425 3.53 -6.12 -8.78
CA SER A 425 4.21 -7.07 -7.86
C SER A 425 5.47 -6.49 -7.19
N ASP A 426 5.99 -5.41 -7.76
CA ASP A 426 7.24 -4.75 -7.42
C ASP A 426 7.00 -3.54 -6.49
N GLY A 427 5.76 -3.31 -6.05
CA GLY A 427 5.37 -2.20 -5.17
C GLY A 427 5.24 -0.84 -5.86
N GLU A 428 5.43 -0.78 -7.19
CA GLU A 428 5.22 0.43 -7.98
C GLU A 428 3.75 0.62 -8.31
N ASN A 429 3.09 1.55 -7.61
CA ASN A 429 1.79 2.06 -8.00
C ASN A 429 1.98 3.30 -8.89
N PRO A 430 1.80 3.19 -10.22
CA PRO A 430 2.01 4.31 -11.13
C PRO A 430 1.10 5.50 -10.79
N ASP A 431 -0.02 5.28 -10.11
CA ASP A 431 -0.95 6.33 -9.69
C ASP A 431 -0.45 7.19 -8.52
N THR A 432 0.64 6.77 -7.88
CA THR A 432 1.30 7.49 -6.78
C THR A 432 2.71 7.97 -7.12
N ASN A 433 3.13 7.80 -8.38
CA ASN A 433 4.43 8.27 -8.85
C ASN A 433 4.42 9.78 -9.04
N LEU A 434 5.44 10.44 -8.50
CA LEU A 434 5.74 11.84 -8.77
C LEU A 434 6.97 11.94 -9.66
N TYR A 435 7.06 13.06 -10.35
CA TYR A 435 8.16 13.33 -11.27
C TYR A 435 8.76 14.68 -10.95
N PHE A 436 10.07 14.74 -10.99
CA PHE A 436 10.75 16.02 -11.01
C PHE A 436 11.95 15.93 -11.94
N TYR A 437 12.35 17.10 -12.40
CA TYR A 437 13.20 17.25 -13.55
C TYR A 437 14.48 17.98 -13.17
N GLY A 438 15.47 17.82 -14.04
CA GLY A 438 16.65 18.65 -14.04
C GLY A 438 16.85 19.34 -15.37
N LEU A 439 17.82 20.25 -15.42
CA LEU A 439 18.37 20.84 -16.62
C LEU A 439 19.88 20.63 -16.63
N SER A 440 20.44 20.49 -17.83
CA SER A 440 21.86 20.23 -18.03
C SER A 440 22.42 21.23 -19.03
N ILE A 441 23.48 21.92 -18.65
CA ILE A 441 24.15 22.93 -19.45
C ILE A 441 25.57 22.45 -19.76
N VAL A 442 25.98 22.56 -21.03
CA VAL A 442 27.38 22.47 -21.42
C VAL A 442 27.86 23.83 -21.88
N ASN A 443 28.89 24.31 -21.21
CA ASN A 443 29.50 25.57 -21.52
C ASN A 443 30.64 25.37 -22.51
N ARG A 444 30.59 26.04 -23.68
CA ARG A 444 31.55 25.86 -24.77
C ARG A 444 32.06 27.19 -25.32
N SER A 445 33.21 27.12 -25.99
CA SER A 445 33.69 28.20 -26.85
C SER A 445 32.89 28.23 -28.15
N LYS A 446 32.43 29.41 -28.59
CA LYS A 446 31.82 29.60 -29.91
C LYS A 446 32.84 29.41 -31.04
N VAL A 447 34.12 29.70 -30.79
CA VAL A 447 35.19 29.70 -31.80
C VAL A 447 35.36 28.33 -32.44
N ASP A 448 35.42 27.29 -31.61
CA ASP A 448 35.64 25.92 -32.08
C ASP A 448 34.39 25.03 -31.92
N GLY A 449 33.37 25.49 -31.18
CA GLY A 449 32.15 24.75 -30.88
C GLY A 449 32.37 23.47 -30.06
N ARG A 450 33.59 23.21 -29.58
CA ARG A 450 34.03 21.92 -29.02
C ARG A 450 34.68 22.08 -27.65
N SER A 451 35.50 23.11 -27.46
CA SER A 451 36.21 23.32 -26.21
C SER A 451 35.23 23.64 -25.10
N ARG A 452 35.32 22.86 -24.02
CA ARG A 452 34.48 23.01 -22.83
C ARG A 452 35.10 24.06 -21.91
N LEU A 453 34.27 24.95 -21.40
CA LEU A 453 34.69 26.10 -20.61
C LEU A 453 34.28 25.92 -19.15
N MET A 454 35.18 26.22 -18.23
CA MET A 454 35.02 25.92 -16.80
C MET A 454 34.86 27.20 -15.98
N ASN A 455 34.35 27.08 -14.75
CA ASN A 455 34.19 28.17 -13.78
C ASN A 455 33.22 29.31 -14.16
N GLY A 456 32.56 29.25 -15.32
CA GLY A 456 31.45 30.16 -15.62
C GLY A 456 30.33 29.99 -14.59
N LYS A 457 29.64 31.08 -14.26
CA LYS A 457 28.57 31.05 -13.25
C LYS A 457 27.20 31.36 -13.85
N PHE A 458 26.20 30.63 -13.40
CA PHE A 458 24.81 30.75 -13.84
C PHE A 458 23.87 31.00 -12.67
N THR A 459 22.77 31.68 -12.92
CA THR A 459 21.61 31.76 -12.03
C THR A 459 20.39 31.19 -12.74
N VAL A 460 19.47 30.61 -11.97
CA VAL A 460 18.19 30.09 -12.48
C VAL A 460 17.06 30.74 -11.70
N SER A 461 16.12 31.37 -12.39
CA SER A 461 14.88 31.88 -11.79
C SER A 461 13.65 31.28 -12.50
N GLN A 462 12.53 31.21 -11.80
CA GLN A 462 11.25 30.83 -12.41
C GLN A 462 10.71 32.00 -13.23
N GLU A 463 10.07 31.73 -14.37
CA GLU A 463 9.45 32.77 -15.18
C GLU A 463 8.47 33.63 -14.34
N GLY A 464 8.61 34.95 -14.44
CA GLY A 464 7.87 35.92 -13.63
C GLY A 464 8.52 36.26 -12.28
N SER A 465 9.62 35.59 -11.90
CA SER A 465 10.43 35.94 -10.73
C SER A 465 11.78 36.55 -11.13
N ASP A 466 12.08 37.72 -10.57
CA ASP A 466 13.40 38.36 -10.70
C ASP A 466 14.42 37.79 -9.69
N SER A 467 13.94 37.12 -8.64
CA SER A 467 14.81 36.50 -7.63
C SER A 467 15.32 35.14 -8.13
N PRO A 468 16.64 34.90 -8.12
CA PRO A 468 17.20 33.58 -8.36
C PRO A 468 16.72 32.56 -7.33
N MET A 469 16.49 31.33 -7.79
CA MET A 469 16.27 30.20 -6.90
C MET A 469 17.55 29.85 -6.15
N LYS A 470 17.38 29.24 -4.97
CA LYS A 470 18.48 28.75 -4.15
C LYS A 470 18.67 27.25 -4.31
N PHE A 471 19.93 26.85 -4.33
CA PHE A 471 20.37 25.48 -4.59
C PHE A 471 21.38 25.01 -3.55
N LYS A 472 21.38 23.71 -3.26
CA LYS A 472 22.46 23.07 -2.51
C LYS A 472 23.44 22.41 -3.47
N GLN A 473 24.71 22.63 -3.23
CA GLN A 473 25.77 22.02 -4.01
C GLN A 473 25.96 20.55 -3.60
N ARG A 474 25.83 19.63 -4.55
CA ARG A 474 26.10 18.18 -4.38
C ARG A 474 27.50 17.80 -4.85
N GLY A 475 28.08 18.64 -5.71
CA GLY A 475 29.43 18.55 -6.21
C GLY A 475 29.73 19.76 -7.11
N LYS A 476 30.97 19.89 -7.60
CA LYS A 476 31.29 20.92 -8.60
C LYS A 476 30.44 20.72 -9.85
N GLY A 477 29.72 21.77 -10.27
CA GLY A 477 28.79 21.68 -11.39
C GLY A 477 27.56 20.79 -11.15
N ASN A 478 27.25 20.37 -9.92
CA ASN A 478 26.04 19.58 -9.63
C ASN A 478 25.27 20.18 -8.46
N TYR A 479 24.05 20.60 -8.74
CA TYR A 479 23.21 21.35 -7.83
C TYR A 479 21.82 20.74 -7.77
N ILE A 480 21.19 20.81 -6.59
CA ILE A 480 19.77 20.49 -6.42
C ILE A 480 19.05 21.67 -5.81
N ARG A 481 17.83 21.95 -6.26
CA ARG A 481 16.99 23.00 -5.68
C ARG A 481 16.88 22.78 -4.17
N ALA A 482 17.13 23.82 -3.39
CA ALA A 482 16.99 23.75 -1.93
C ALA A 482 15.51 23.56 -1.55
N ALA A 483 15.22 22.68 -0.60
CA ALA A 483 13.84 22.49 -0.14
C ALA A 483 13.29 23.77 0.52
N ASP A 484 14.14 24.46 1.27
CA ASP A 484 13.85 25.78 1.84
C ASP A 484 14.48 26.88 0.97
N GLN A 485 13.65 27.63 0.24
CA GLN A 485 14.11 28.76 -0.59
C GLN A 485 14.45 30.02 0.24
N ASN A 486 14.14 30.03 1.54
CA ASN A 486 14.64 31.07 2.45
C ASN A 486 16.06 30.75 2.93
N CYS A 487 16.46 29.48 2.92
CA CYS A 487 17.76 29.00 3.40
C CYS A 487 18.02 29.45 4.84
N SER A 488 17.20 28.91 5.74
CA SER A 488 17.32 29.11 7.19
C SER A 488 18.72 28.79 7.73
N VAL A 489 19.52 28.00 7.00
CA VAL A 489 20.97 27.81 7.19
C VAL A 489 21.71 28.39 5.97
N PRO A 490 22.14 29.67 6.03
CA PRO A 490 22.64 30.39 4.85
C PRO A 490 23.86 29.76 4.19
N GLU A 491 24.76 29.15 4.98
CA GLU A 491 26.02 28.57 4.51
C GLU A 491 25.86 27.35 3.59
N GLN A 492 24.64 26.82 3.42
CA GLN A 492 24.38 25.60 2.64
C GLN A 492 23.73 25.86 1.29
N CYS A 493 23.39 27.12 0.97
CA CYS A 493 22.68 27.46 -0.25
C CYS A 493 23.45 28.46 -1.10
N VAL A 494 23.35 28.29 -2.42
CA VAL A 494 23.90 29.20 -3.41
C VAL A 494 22.84 29.59 -4.43
N THR A 495 22.96 30.81 -4.96
CA THR A 495 22.20 31.28 -6.13
C THR A 495 23.05 31.24 -7.40
N GLU A 496 24.37 31.40 -7.26
CA GLU A 496 25.34 31.28 -8.34
C GLU A 496 25.83 29.83 -8.47
N LEU A 497 25.62 29.26 -9.63
CA LEU A 497 25.91 27.87 -9.96
C LEU A 497 27.15 27.82 -10.85
N VAL A 498 28.22 27.21 -10.34
CA VAL A 498 29.53 27.19 -10.99
C VAL A 498 29.66 25.96 -11.87
N VAL A 499 30.05 26.17 -13.13
CA VAL A 499 30.33 25.09 -14.09
C VAL A 499 31.54 24.26 -13.63
N SER A 500 31.46 22.93 -13.77
CA SER A 500 32.51 21.99 -13.34
C SER A 500 33.86 22.23 -14.01
N ASP A 501 34.94 22.06 -13.24
CA ASP A 501 36.34 22.11 -13.68
C ASP A 501 36.89 20.74 -14.12
N GLY A 502 36.06 19.70 -14.17
CA GLY A 502 36.48 18.35 -14.56
C GLY A 502 37.25 17.58 -13.50
N LYS A 503 37.55 18.20 -12.35
CA LYS A 503 38.25 17.52 -11.26
C LYS A 503 37.25 16.67 -10.49
N ALA A 504 37.44 15.36 -10.53
CA ALA A 504 36.62 14.42 -9.77
C ALA A 504 36.63 14.81 -8.28
N MET A 505 35.45 14.91 -7.67
CA MET A 505 35.35 15.00 -6.21
C MET A 505 35.37 13.60 -5.61
N GLN A 506 36.06 13.45 -4.48
CA GLN A 506 35.77 12.38 -3.53
C GLN A 506 34.34 12.61 -3.02
N ALA A 507 33.39 11.81 -3.49
CA ALA A 507 32.01 11.88 -3.05
C ALA A 507 31.92 11.39 -1.59
N HIS A 508 32.01 12.29 -0.61
CA HIS A 508 31.59 11.96 0.74
C HIS A 508 30.06 11.82 0.77
N GLY A 509 29.58 10.57 0.81
CA GLY A 509 28.20 10.26 1.23
C GLY A 509 27.16 9.97 0.14
N ALA A 510 27.54 9.89 -1.14
CA ALA A 510 26.62 9.42 -2.19
C ALA A 510 26.66 7.88 -2.30
N ARG A 511 25.99 7.16 -1.40
CA ARG A 511 25.73 5.72 -1.56
C ARG A 511 24.68 5.54 -2.66
N PHE A 512 25.13 5.33 -3.90
CA PHE A 512 24.27 4.85 -4.99
C PHE A 512 23.92 3.38 -4.72
N LEU A 513 22.63 3.07 -4.64
CA LEU A 513 22.15 1.70 -4.75
C LEU A 513 22.27 1.31 -6.23
N GLN A 514 23.17 0.38 -6.54
CA GLN A 514 23.04 -0.41 -7.77
C GLN A 514 21.72 -1.18 -7.69
N GLY A 515 21.01 -1.23 -8.82
CA GLY A 515 19.72 -1.86 -8.94
C GLY A 515 19.70 -3.26 -8.35
N TYR A 516 18.62 -3.58 -7.65
CA TYR A 516 18.24 -4.94 -7.37
C TYR A 516 18.12 -5.66 -8.72
N GLY A 517 19.04 -6.56 -9.01
CA GLY A 517 18.93 -7.45 -10.15
C GLY A 517 17.63 -8.25 -10.03
N HIS A 518 16.79 -8.17 -11.06
CA HIS A 518 15.61 -9.02 -11.22
C HIS A 518 16.03 -10.49 -11.10
N VAL A 519 15.63 -11.15 -10.02
CA VAL A 519 15.56 -12.61 -9.98
C VAL A 519 14.29 -13.00 -10.72
N SER A 520 14.47 -13.52 -11.94
CA SER A 520 13.46 -14.20 -12.73
C SER A 520 12.62 -15.16 -11.86
N THR A 521 11.33 -14.90 -11.75
CA THR A 521 10.34 -15.71 -11.01
C THR A 521 9.91 -16.95 -11.78
N ALA A 522 10.87 -17.83 -12.07
CA ALA A 522 10.60 -19.15 -12.64
C ALA A 522 11.13 -20.28 -11.74
N ASP A 523 10.90 -20.19 -10.43
CA ASP A 523 10.65 -21.34 -9.54
C ASP A 523 10.41 -20.84 -8.10
N PHE A 524 9.17 -20.50 -7.78
CA PHE A 524 8.74 -20.15 -6.42
C PHE A 524 7.96 -21.32 -5.82
N ARG A 525 8.68 -22.37 -5.40
CA ARG A 525 8.12 -23.43 -4.55
C ARG A 525 9.01 -23.63 -3.32
N SER A 526 8.40 -23.33 -2.17
CA SER A 526 8.77 -23.76 -0.82
C SER A 526 10.22 -23.52 -0.39
N ARG A 527 10.43 -22.43 0.36
CA ARG A 527 11.17 -22.46 1.63
C ARG A 527 11.07 -21.09 2.31
N THR A 528 10.62 -21.11 3.55
CA THR A 528 10.93 -20.08 4.55
C THR A 528 12.45 -19.97 4.64
N GLN A 529 13.02 -18.94 4.01
CA GLN A 529 14.39 -18.53 4.30
C GLN A 529 14.36 -17.16 4.96
N VAL A 530 14.79 -17.18 6.22
CA VAL A 530 15.31 -16.03 6.95
C VAL A 530 16.40 -15.40 6.08
N PHE A 531 16.18 -14.16 5.64
CA PHE A 531 17.20 -13.36 4.97
C PHE A 531 18.26 -12.95 5.99
N ASN A 532 19.24 -13.84 6.24
CA ASN A 532 20.51 -13.42 6.82
C ASN A 532 21.34 -12.78 5.69
N ALA A 533 21.28 -11.46 5.60
CA ALA A 533 22.24 -10.69 4.84
C ALA A 533 23.56 -10.65 5.62
N GLU A 534 24.37 -11.71 5.50
CA GLU A 534 25.78 -11.65 5.86
C GLU A 534 26.54 -10.83 4.80
N ALA A 535 27.08 -9.70 5.27
CA ALA A 535 28.29 -9.03 4.81
C ALA A 535 28.56 -9.01 3.29
N ALA A 536 28.03 -7.97 2.61
CA ALA A 536 28.65 -7.39 1.43
C ALA A 536 29.14 -5.98 1.78
N ASP A 537 30.20 -5.90 2.58
CA ASP A 537 30.80 -4.66 3.08
C ASP A 537 31.96 -4.15 2.19
N ASP A 538 32.02 -4.58 0.91
CA ASP A 538 33.18 -4.29 0.05
C ASP A 538 32.83 -3.93 -1.42
N LEU A 539 31.89 -2.99 -1.60
CA LEU A 539 31.62 -2.32 -2.89
C LEU A 539 31.54 -0.80 -2.70
N THR A 540 32.61 -0.21 -2.18
CA THR A 540 32.78 1.24 -2.02
C THR A 540 33.76 1.79 -3.06
N ASP A 541 33.41 1.94 -4.35
CA ASP A 541 34.04 3.01 -5.19
C ASP A 541 33.47 3.32 -6.60
N SER A 542 32.35 2.75 -7.09
CA SER A 542 31.96 2.91 -8.51
C SER A 542 30.91 4.01 -8.83
N GLY A 543 30.42 4.75 -7.83
CA GLY A 543 29.36 5.78 -8.00
C GLY A 543 29.85 7.20 -8.29
N LYS A 544 31.08 7.40 -8.77
CA LYS A 544 31.59 8.74 -9.13
C LYS A 544 30.91 9.18 -10.43
N ILE A 545 29.90 10.05 -10.36
CA ILE A 545 29.59 10.91 -11.49
C ILE A 545 30.82 11.80 -11.67
N ASN A 546 31.74 11.40 -12.55
CA ASN A 546 32.85 12.26 -12.94
C ASN A 546 32.22 13.50 -13.58
N ALA A 547 32.14 14.58 -12.82
CA ALA A 547 31.62 15.85 -13.29
C ALA A 547 32.50 16.29 -14.44
N GLN A 548 32.07 16.05 -15.67
CA GLN A 548 32.86 16.37 -16.85
C GLN A 548 33.12 17.87 -16.89
N ALA A 549 34.35 18.27 -17.23
CA ALA A 549 34.71 19.69 -17.37
C ALA A 549 33.71 20.40 -18.28
N GLY A 550 33.27 21.59 -17.87
CA GLY A 550 32.33 22.42 -18.62
C GLY A 550 30.86 22.04 -18.52
N TYR A 551 30.49 21.13 -17.61
CA TYR A 551 29.08 20.78 -17.35
C TYR A 551 28.54 21.46 -16.11
N LEU A 552 27.26 21.80 -16.17
CA LEU A 552 26.45 22.21 -15.04
C LEU A 552 25.14 21.42 -15.05
N PHE A 553 24.85 20.74 -13.94
CA PHE A 553 23.65 19.95 -13.70
C PHE A 553 22.84 20.60 -12.59
N VAL A 554 21.55 20.79 -12.83
CA VAL A 554 20.61 21.35 -11.87
C VAL A 554 19.41 20.43 -11.78
N ASN A 555 19.10 19.94 -10.58
CA ASN A 555 18.00 19.00 -10.33
C ASN A 555 16.94 19.60 -9.40
N GLY A 556 15.78 18.95 -9.29
CA GLY A 556 14.74 19.30 -8.32
C GLY A 556 13.74 20.33 -8.81
N LEU A 557 13.56 20.45 -10.13
CA LEU A 557 12.64 21.39 -10.78
C LEU A 557 11.32 20.70 -11.15
N ALA A 558 10.23 21.45 -11.13
CA ALA A 558 8.94 21.00 -11.68
C ALA A 558 8.83 21.38 -13.18
N VAL A 559 7.77 20.93 -13.85
CA VAL A 559 7.31 21.48 -15.13
C VAL A 559 7.10 22.99 -14.97
N GLY A 560 7.55 23.74 -15.97
CA GLY A 560 7.50 25.19 -15.96
C GLY A 560 8.56 25.82 -16.86
N THR A 561 8.51 27.14 -16.99
CA THR A 561 9.52 27.92 -17.69
C THR A 561 10.48 28.53 -16.69
N TYR A 562 11.77 28.42 -16.99
CA TYR A 562 12.86 28.93 -16.18
C TYR A 562 13.71 29.89 -17.00
N LYS A 563 14.13 30.99 -16.39
CA LYS A 563 15.11 31.92 -16.95
C LYS A 563 16.49 31.52 -16.45
N ILE A 564 17.41 31.23 -17.36
CA ILE A 564 18.80 30.91 -17.08
C ILE A 564 19.64 32.09 -17.52
N THR A 565 20.43 32.63 -16.61
CA THR A 565 21.30 33.80 -16.87
C THR A 565 22.72 33.45 -16.48
N GLN A 566 23.65 33.56 -17.43
CA GLN A 566 25.07 33.54 -17.09
C GLN A 566 25.41 34.88 -16.41
N VAL A 567 26.03 34.83 -15.24
CA VAL A 567 26.36 36.03 -14.44
C VAL A 567 27.84 36.33 -14.41
N ASP A 568 28.68 35.31 -14.59
CA ASP A 568 30.14 35.46 -14.78
C ASP A 568 30.61 34.61 -15.97
N ALA A 569 31.53 35.16 -16.76
CA ALA A 569 32.15 34.46 -17.88
C ALA A 569 33.10 33.34 -17.40
N PRO A 570 33.40 32.35 -18.24
CA PRO A 570 34.34 31.29 -17.90
C PRO A 570 35.77 31.83 -17.83
N THR A 571 36.56 31.31 -16.87
CA THR A 571 37.97 31.71 -16.68
C THR A 571 38.95 30.66 -17.16
N GLU A 572 38.49 29.45 -17.48
CA GLU A 572 39.33 28.36 -17.95
C GLU A 572 38.76 27.72 -19.23
N PRO A 573 39.63 27.33 -20.19
CA PRO A 573 41.10 27.37 -20.14
C PRO A 573 41.73 28.76 -20.39
N LYS A 574 40.91 29.79 -20.63
CA LYS A 574 41.32 31.19 -20.78
C LYS A 574 40.19 32.11 -20.31
N ASP A 575 40.50 33.37 -20.02
CA ASP A 575 39.51 34.37 -19.60
C ASP A 575 38.63 34.84 -20.78
N PHE A 576 37.32 34.70 -20.62
CA PHE A 576 36.32 35.25 -21.53
C PHE A 576 35.76 36.58 -20.98
N PRO A 577 35.34 37.52 -21.84
CA PRO A 577 34.81 38.80 -21.39
C PRO A 577 33.34 38.69 -20.91
N ASP A 578 33.01 39.33 -19.79
CA ASP A 578 31.64 39.43 -19.23
C ASP A 578 30.65 40.29 -20.06
N ARG A 579 31.05 40.78 -21.24
CA ARG A 579 30.21 41.69 -22.04
C ARG A 579 29.09 40.99 -22.79
N PHE A 580 29.20 39.68 -22.99
CA PHE A 580 28.31 38.87 -23.82
C PHE A 580 27.76 37.68 -23.06
N LEU A 581 27.25 37.94 -21.85
CA LEU A 581 26.67 36.90 -21.01
C LEU A 581 25.28 36.48 -21.56
N PRO A 582 25.08 35.20 -21.91
CA PRO A 582 23.81 34.71 -22.41
C PRO A 582 22.74 34.68 -21.31
N SER A 583 21.51 35.03 -21.72
CA SER A 583 20.30 34.88 -20.93
C SER A 583 19.24 34.28 -21.85
N TYR A 584 18.57 33.23 -21.40
CA TYR A 584 17.56 32.52 -22.19
C TYR A 584 16.49 31.91 -21.28
N LYS A 585 15.38 31.48 -21.87
CA LYS A 585 14.34 30.70 -21.19
C LYS A 585 14.37 29.26 -21.63
N GLU A 586 14.20 28.36 -20.67
CA GLU A 586 14.04 26.93 -20.89
C GLU A 586 12.69 26.48 -20.30
N THR A 587 11.81 25.91 -21.13
CA THR A 587 10.53 25.38 -20.69
C THR A 587 10.60 23.86 -20.62
N ILE A 588 10.27 23.31 -19.46
CA ILE A 588 10.07 21.88 -19.20
C ILE A 588 8.56 21.62 -19.30
N SER A 589 8.09 20.78 -20.23
CA SER A 589 6.66 20.42 -20.37
C SER A 589 6.43 18.92 -20.52
N ASN A 590 5.20 18.50 -20.26
CA ASN A 590 4.74 17.10 -20.34
C ASN A 590 3.76 16.86 -21.52
N ASP A 591 3.80 17.70 -22.56
CA ASP A 591 2.87 17.57 -23.69
C ASP A 591 3.27 16.39 -24.61
N ALA A 592 2.29 15.51 -24.88
CA ALA A 592 2.37 14.16 -25.45
C ALA A 592 3.16 14.00 -26.79
N PRO A 593 3.68 12.78 -27.10
CA PRO A 593 3.52 11.51 -26.40
C PRO A 593 4.63 11.24 -25.37
N ALA A 594 5.31 12.29 -24.91
CA ALA A 594 6.17 12.24 -23.73
C ALA A 594 5.34 11.74 -22.53
N THR A 595 5.57 10.51 -22.07
CA THR A 595 5.16 10.14 -20.71
C THR A 595 5.88 11.05 -19.73
N ALA A 596 5.44 11.14 -18.47
CA ALA A 596 6.12 11.96 -17.47
C ALA A 596 7.62 11.60 -17.29
N ASP A 597 8.03 10.43 -17.81
CA ASP A 597 9.40 9.92 -17.90
C ASP A 597 10.25 10.56 -19.02
N ALA A 598 9.66 11.34 -19.93
CA ALA A 598 10.33 11.88 -21.12
C ALA A 598 9.93 13.34 -21.44
N PRO A 599 10.15 14.31 -20.52
CA PRO A 599 9.75 15.71 -20.70
C PRO A 599 10.31 16.37 -21.98
N LEU A 600 9.55 17.31 -22.54
CA LEU A 600 9.98 18.15 -23.66
C LEU A 600 10.67 19.42 -23.14
N PHE A 601 11.77 19.79 -23.77
CA PHE A 601 12.54 21.00 -23.44
C PHE A 601 12.59 21.92 -24.64
N THR A 602 12.26 23.20 -24.43
CA THR A 602 12.34 24.22 -25.47
C THR A 602 13.11 25.43 -24.96
N VAL A 603 14.02 25.94 -25.80
CA VAL A 603 14.80 27.15 -25.52
C VAL A 603 14.18 28.32 -26.29
N LYS A 604 13.97 29.44 -25.61
CA LYS A 604 13.44 30.69 -26.17
C LYS A 604 14.19 31.90 -25.62
N ASP A 605 13.93 33.07 -26.22
CA ASP A 605 14.41 34.37 -25.75
C ASP A 605 15.93 34.48 -25.60
N ASP A 606 16.69 33.74 -26.42
CA ASP A 606 18.14 33.90 -26.52
C ASP A 606 18.47 35.17 -27.31
N VAL A 607 18.89 36.20 -26.58
CA VAL A 607 19.18 37.54 -27.12
C VAL A 607 20.35 37.52 -28.12
N TRP A 608 21.31 36.61 -27.93
CA TRP A 608 22.59 36.63 -28.65
C TRP A 608 22.74 35.50 -29.67
N ASP A 609 21.80 34.57 -29.74
CA ASP A 609 21.91 33.34 -30.54
C ASP A 609 23.16 32.51 -30.14
N LEU A 610 23.40 32.48 -28.82
CA LEU A 610 24.50 31.79 -28.14
C LEU A 610 24.07 30.49 -27.46
N VAL A 611 22.81 30.10 -27.56
CA VAL A 611 22.26 28.90 -26.92
C VAL A 611 21.79 27.94 -28.00
N GLY A 612 22.50 26.81 -28.12
CA GLY A 612 22.12 25.73 -29.01
C GLY A 612 20.88 25.01 -28.48
N THR A 613 19.95 24.67 -29.37
CA THR A 613 18.79 23.87 -29.00
C THR A 613 19.24 22.51 -28.43
N PRO A 614 18.52 21.98 -27.43
CA PRO A 614 18.82 20.66 -26.88
C PRO A 614 18.71 19.63 -28.01
N LYS A 615 19.82 18.98 -28.37
CA LYS A 615 19.81 17.92 -29.38
C LYS A 615 19.48 16.60 -28.70
N PRO A 616 18.40 15.90 -29.10
CA PRO A 616 18.16 14.55 -28.61
C PRO A 616 19.25 13.63 -29.19
N ASN A 617 20.19 13.22 -28.34
CA ASN A 617 21.06 12.05 -28.53
C ASN A 617 22.09 12.10 -29.68
N ASN A 618 22.73 13.23 -29.96
CA ASN A 618 23.95 13.21 -30.78
C ASN A 618 25.10 12.50 -30.03
N SER A 619 25.75 11.60 -30.75
CA SER A 619 26.78 10.60 -30.38
C SER A 619 28.09 11.11 -29.76
N GLU A 620 28.12 12.31 -29.18
CA GLU A 620 29.28 12.81 -28.43
C GLU A 620 29.35 12.18 -27.03
N GLY A 621 29.64 10.88 -26.97
CA GLY A 621 30.43 10.25 -25.90
C GLY A 621 30.11 10.56 -24.43
N ILE A 622 28.86 10.82 -24.05
CA ILE A 622 28.46 10.60 -22.66
C ILE A 622 28.47 9.09 -22.50
N VAL A 623 29.59 8.55 -22.01
CA VAL A 623 29.71 7.16 -21.58
C VAL A 623 28.61 6.95 -20.55
N SER A 624 27.50 6.37 -20.98
CA SER A 624 26.59 5.71 -20.05
C SER A 624 27.46 4.76 -19.24
N PRO A 625 27.45 4.79 -17.90
CA PRO A 625 27.87 3.60 -17.18
C PRO A 625 27.02 2.46 -17.76
N VAL A 626 27.68 1.53 -18.46
CA VAL A 626 27.04 0.38 -19.09
C VAL A 626 26.48 -0.46 -17.95
N SER A 627 25.26 -0.14 -17.53
CA SER A 627 24.42 -1.00 -16.74
C SER A 627 23.71 -1.90 -17.75
N THR A 628 23.94 -3.21 -17.65
CA THR A 628 23.31 -4.25 -18.48
C THR A 628 21.83 -4.44 -18.18
N ASP A 629 21.23 -3.56 -17.37
CA ASP A 629 19.84 -3.62 -16.94
C ASP A 629 18.95 -2.77 -17.87
N PRO A 630 17.93 -3.32 -18.54
CA PRO A 630 17.07 -2.59 -19.47
C PRO A 630 16.25 -1.43 -18.85
N VAL A 631 16.28 -1.26 -17.52
CA VAL A 631 15.61 -0.16 -16.77
C VAL A 631 16.59 0.96 -16.39
N SER A 632 17.80 0.99 -16.98
CA SER A 632 18.80 2.02 -16.68
C SER A 632 18.39 3.39 -17.22
N LEU A 633 17.75 4.19 -16.34
CA LEU A 633 17.62 5.65 -16.33
C LEU A 633 18.03 6.35 -17.65
N LYS A 634 17.10 6.43 -18.62
CA LYS A 634 17.13 7.44 -19.71
C LYS A 634 16.82 8.85 -19.17
N LEU A 635 17.43 9.20 -18.04
CA LEU A 635 17.06 10.35 -17.21
C LEU A 635 18.09 11.47 -17.32
N PHE A 636 18.75 11.54 -18.47
CA PHE A 636 19.51 12.73 -18.83
C PHE A 636 18.54 13.70 -19.49
N SER A 637 18.26 14.78 -18.78
CA SER A 637 17.71 16.00 -19.36
C SER A 637 18.49 16.33 -20.64
N PRO A 638 17.82 16.78 -21.70
CA PRO A 638 18.51 17.11 -22.93
C PRO A 638 19.47 18.26 -22.67
N LEU A 639 20.57 18.22 -23.40
CA LEU A 639 21.75 18.99 -23.09
C LEU A 639 21.69 20.35 -23.77
N THR A 640 21.45 21.42 -23.01
CA THR A 640 21.51 22.79 -23.52
C THR A 640 22.97 23.21 -23.67
N THR A 641 23.37 23.62 -24.87
CA THR A 641 24.75 24.08 -25.11
C THR A 641 24.79 25.60 -25.08
N VAL A 642 25.58 26.17 -24.18
CA VAL A 642 25.80 27.61 -24.07
C VAL A 642 27.17 27.95 -24.65
N TYR A 643 27.21 28.85 -25.62
CA TYR A 643 28.44 29.30 -26.27
C TYR A 643 28.90 30.64 -25.72
N ASN A 644 30.18 30.75 -25.38
CA ASN A 644 30.82 32.02 -25.02
C ASN A 644 31.69 32.51 -26.18
N VAL A 645 31.75 33.82 -26.34
CA VAL A 645 32.52 34.49 -27.39
C VAL A 645 33.70 35.25 -26.80
N ASP A 646 34.85 35.16 -27.45
CA ASP A 646 36.04 35.94 -27.05
C ASP A 646 36.00 37.36 -27.62
N SER A 647 35.31 37.54 -28.74
CA SER A 647 35.27 38.80 -29.48
C SER A 647 33.87 39.08 -30.03
N PRO A 648 33.48 40.37 -30.16
CA PRO A 648 32.19 40.75 -30.74
C PRO A 648 31.99 40.23 -32.17
N THR A 649 33.08 39.97 -32.90
CA THR A 649 33.05 39.46 -34.28
C THR A 649 32.54 38.02 -34.39
N GLN A 650 32.44 37.29 -33.29
CA GLN A 650 31.94 35.91 -33.25
C GLN A 650 30.43 35.82 -33.03
N LEU A 651 29.76 36.95 -32.74
CA LEU A 651 28.32 37.00 -32.60
C LEU A 651 27.66 36.77 -33.97
N SER A 652 26.53 36.06 -33.95
CA SER A 652 25.79 35.79 -35.18
C SER A 652 25.38 37.10 -35.84
N MET A 653 25.69 37.27 -37.14
CA MET A 653 25.28 38.45 -37.90
C MET A 653 23.76 38.52 -38.09
N THR A 654 23.01 37.45 -37.78
CA THR A 654 21.56 37.41 -37.86
C THR A 654 20.86 37.87 -36.57
N GLY A 655 21.60 38.11 -35.48
CA GLY A 655 21.06 38.55 -34.19
C GLY A 655 21.17 40.06 -33.93
N VAL A 656 20.90 40.47 -32.68
CA VAL A 656 20.99 41.88 -32.23
C VAL A 656 22.36 42.48 -32.48
N ALA A 657 23.43 41.69 -32.36
CA ALA A 657 24.80 42.12 -32.65
C ALA A 657 25.00 42.51 -34.12
N GLY A 658 24.41 41.76 -35.05
CA GLY A 658 24.41 42.10 -36.47
C GLY A 658 23.67 43.40 -36.75
N LEU A 659 22.54 43.63 -36.08
CA LEU A 659 21.82 44.91 -36.16
C LEU A 659 22.65 46.07 -35.60
N ILE A 660 23.29 45.91 -34.43
CA ILE A 660 24.15 46.94 -33.85
C ILE A 660 25.32 47.25 -34.79
N LEU A 661 25.98 46.23 -35.34
CA LEU A 661 27.07 46.41 -36.29
C LEU A 661 26.59 47.11 -37.56
N ALA A 662 25.44 46.70 -38.11
CA ALA A 662 24.85 47.35 -39.28
C ALA A 662 24.52 48.82 -39.01
N VAL A 663 23.98 49.14 -37.83
CA VAL A 663 23.70 50.52 -37.41
C VAL A 663 24.99 51.32 -37.25
N LEU A 664 26.04 50.75 -36.64
CA LEU A 664 27.33 51.43 -36.50
C LEU A 664 27.98 51.69 -37.86
N VAL A 665 27.97 50.71 -38.77
CA VAL A 665 28.47 50.87 -40.14
C VAL A 665 27.66 51.92 -40.89
N ALA A 666 26.33 51.90 -40.77
CA ALA A 666 25.45 52.90 -41.37
C ALA A 666 25.76 54.32 -40.83
N LEU A 667 25.97 54.48 -39.52
CA LEU A 667 26.36 55.75 -38.91
C LEU A 667 27.72 56.24 -39.42
N VAL A 668 28.72 55.36 -39.54
CA VAL A 668 30.03 55.71 -40.11
C VAL A 668 29.89 56.13 -41.58
N CYS A 669 29.11 55.40 -42.38
CA CYS A 669 28.83 55.76 -43.77
C CYS A 669 28.12 57.11 -43.89
N ILE A 670 27.16 57.41 -43.00
CA ILE A 670 26.48 58.72 -42.95
C ILE A 670 27.47 59.83 -42.61
N VAL A 671 28.35 59.62 -41.63
CA VAL A 671 29.39 60.60 -41.27
C VAL A 671 30.35 60.84 -42.44
N LEU A 672 30.81 59.78 -43.10
CA LEU A 672 31.68 59.89 -44.28
C LEU A 672 30.97 60.62 -45.44
N ALA A 673 29.70 60.30 -45.70
CA ALA A 673 28.90 60.99 -46.70
C ALA A 673 28.73 62.49 -46.39
N LEU A 674 28.49 62.84 -45.11
CA LEU A 674 28.42 64.24 -44.67
C LEU A 674 29.75 64.98 -44.81
N ILE A 675 30.88 64.32 -44.52
CA ILE A 675 32.21 64.88 -44.72
C ILE A 675 32.45 65.16 -46.21
N LEU A 676 32.21 64.17 -47.07
CA LEU A 676 32.34 64.30 -48.53
C LEU A 676 31.41 65.38 -49.10
N TYR A 677 30.19 65.48 -48.59
CA TYR A 677 29.25 66.52 -48.96
C TYR A 677 29.74 67.92 -48.55
N ARG A 678 30.32 68.08 -47.36
CA ARG A 678 30.87 69.37 -46.90
C ARG A 678 32.13 69.78 -47.66
N THR A 679 33.03 68.84 -47.97
CA THR A 679 34.26 69.16 -48.71
C THR A 679 33.95 69.51 -50.17
N SER A 680 33.05 68.80 -50.83
CA SER A 680 32.61 69.15 -52.20
C SER A 680 31.97 70.55 -52.27
N ARG A 681 31.27 70.98 -51.22
CA ARG A 681 30.64 72.32 -51.17
C ARG A 681 31.63 73.47 -50.92
N ARG A 682 32.79 73.22 -50.29
CA ARG A 682 33.86 74.22 -50.10
C ARG A 682 34.75 74.42 -51.34
N GLY A 683 34.74 73.49 -52.29
CA GLY A 683 35.55 73.56 -53.52
C GLY A 683 35.02 74.48 -54.62
N ARG A 684 33.92 75.21 -54.42
CA ARG A 684 33.38 76.20 -55.38
C ARG A 684 33.59 77.63 -54.88
N SER A 685 34.84 78.07 -54.85
CA SER A 685 35.17 79.49 -55.01
C SER A 685 36.11 79.61 -56.20
N LEU A 686 35.56 80.01 -57.34
CA LEU A 686 36.32 80.32 -58.55
C LEU A 686 37.18 81.57 -58.28
N PRO A 687 38.47 81.59 -58.63
CA PRO A 687 39.23 82.82 -58.66
C PRO A 687 38.76 83.65 -59.86
N SER A 688 38.14 84.79 -59.58
CA SER A 688 37.89 85.84 -60.56
C SER A 688 39.19 86.55 -60.92
N GLY A 689 39.52 86.59 -62.22
CA GLY A 689 40.38 87.61 -62.80
C GLY A 689 41.74 87.10 -63.31
N MET A 690 41.84 86.90 -64.62
CA MET A 690 43.08 87.21 -65.32
C MET A 690 42.79 87.78 -66.70
N THR A 691 43.27 89.00 -66.88
CA THR A 691 43.02 89.94 -67.97
C THR A 691 44.03 89.74 -69.09
N VAL A 692 43.57 90.04 -70.30
CA VAL A 692 44.25 90.16 -71.61
C VAL A 692 45.63 90.81 -71.56
N LEU A 693 46.61 90.17 -72.22
CA LEU A 693 47.44 90.76 -73.29
C LEU A 693 48.00 89.65 -74.19
#